data_AF-A0A4W2EP43-F1
#
_entry.id   AF-A0A4W2EP43-F1
#
_cell.length_a   1.000
_cell.length_b   1.000
_cell.length_c   1.000
_cell.angle_alpha   90.00
_cell.angle_beta   90.00
_cell.angle_gamma   90.00
#
_symmetry.space_group_name_H-M   'P 1'
#
loop_
_entity.id
_entity.type
_entity.pdbx_description
1 polymer ?
#
loop_
_entity_poly.entity_id
_entity_poly.type
_entity_poly.pdbx_seq_one_letter_code
_entity_poly.pdbx_strand_id
1 'polypeptide(L)'
;MLWPLLLLALWAWPSAQAGDQDEDTAFDLFSISNINRKTIGAKQFRGPDPSVPAYRFVRFDYIPPVSAEHLGRITEAMRRKEGFFLTASMKQDRRSRGTLLALEGPGATHRQFEIVSNGPADTLDLTYWVDGTQHVISLEDVGLADSQWKNVTVQVTGETYSLYVGCDLMDSFALDEPFYEHLQTERSRMYVAKGAARESHFRGLLQNVYLVFENSVEDLLSKKGCQQSQGAETNAISENTETLHLSPMVTMEHVGPSAEKSPEVCEHSCEELGSMIRELSGLHVIVNQLHENLRKVSNDNQFLWELIGGPPKTRNVSACWQDGRFFAENETWVVDSCTKCTCKKFKTVCHQISCPPATCADPWFVEGECCPSCVHDGEEGWSPWAEWTECSATCGSGTQQRGRSCDVTSNTCLGPSIQTRACSLGRCDHRIRQDGGWSHWSPWSSCSVTCGVGNVTRIRLCNSPVPQMGGRSCKGSGRETKACQGPPCPDGCLSNPCFPGAECSSFPDGSWSCGSCPGGFLGNGTHCEDLDECAVVTDVCFATSKAHRCVNTNPGYHCLPCPPRYKGNQPFGVGLEAARTEKQVCEPENPCKDKTHSCHRHAECIYLGHFSDPMYKCECQTGYAGDGLICGEDSDLDGWPNKNLVCATNATYHCVKDNCPLLPNSGQEDFDKDGIGDACDDDDDNDGVTDEKDNCQLLFNPRQFDYDKDEVGDRCDNCPYVHNPAQIDTDNNGEGDACSVDIDGDDVFNERDNCPYVYNTDQRDTDGDGVGDHCDNCPLVHNPDQTDVDNDLVGDQCDNNEDIDEDGHQNNQDNCPYIPNANQADHDRDGQGDACDSDDDNDGIPDDRDNCRLVANPDQEDSDGDGRGDACKDDFDNDSIPDIDDVCPENNAISETDFRNFQMVHLDPKGTTQIDPNWVIRHQGKELVQTANSDPGIAVGFDEFGSVDFSGTFYVNTDRDDDYAGFVFGYQSSSRFYVVMWKQVTQTYWEDQPTRAYGYSGVSLKVVNSTTGTGEHLRNALWHTGNTEGQVRTLWHDPKNIGWKDYTAYRWHLTHRPKTGYIRVLVHEGKQVMADSGPIYDQTYAGGRLGLFVFSQEMVYFSDLKYECRDV
;
A
#
# COMPACT_ATOMS: atom_id res chain seq x y z
N MET A 1 65.64 44.26 -48.75
CA MET A 1 65.00 44.36 -47.42
C MET A 1 64.63 42.92 -47.04
N LEU A 2 65.09 42.41 -45.88
CA LEU A 2 64.33 42.36 -44.62
C LEU A 2 62.94 41.69 -44.78
N TRP A 3 62.50 40.74 -43.96
CA TRP A 3 63.12 39.74 -43.05
C TRP A 3 61.97 38.76 -42.62
N PRO A 4 62.21 37.56 -42.04
CA PRO A 4 61.29 36.44 -42.26
C PRO A 4 60.86 35.61 -41.02
N LEU A 5 59.96 34.63 -41.28
CA LEU A 5 59.95 33.23 -40.76
C LEU A 5 59.71 32.89 -39.27
N LEU A 6 59.23 31.64 -39.12
CA LEU A 6 59.16 30.74 -37.94
C LEU A 6 58.24 31.19 -36.77
N LEU A 7 57.31 30.40 -36.22
CA LEU A 7 57.24 28.97 -35.80
C LEU A 7 58.06 28.57 -34.57
N LEU A 8 57.35 27.94 -33.62
CA LEU A 8 57.78 27.02 -32.56
C LEU A 8 58.66 27.52 -31.39
N ALA A 9 58.00 27.59 -30.23
CA ALA A 9 58.54 27.25 -28.89
C ALA A 9 59.69 28.16 -28.35
N LEU A 10 60.26 28.01 -27.14
CA LEU A 10 60.21 27.01 -26.05
C LEU A 10 60.79 27.69 -24.77
N TRP A 11 60.87 26.98 -23.62
CA TRP A 11 61.60 27.34 -22.37
C TRP A 11 61.03 28.48 -21.48
N ALA A 12 61.24 28.54 -20.16
CA ALA A 12 61.50 27.49 -19.15
C ALA A 12 61.32 28.05 -17.70
N TRP A 13 61.09 27.13 -16.76
CA TRP A 13 61.17 27.13 -15.28
C TRP A 13 61.70 28.35 -14.49
N PRO A 14 61.29 28.44 -13.20
CA PRO A 14 62.16 27.83 -12.18
C PRO A 14 61.48 26.75 -11.33
N SER A 15 62.23 25.70 -11.00
CA SER A 15 61.80 24.64 -10.08
C SER A 15 62.12 25.01 -8.63
N ALA A 16 61.09 25.18 -7.81
CA ALA A 16 61.17 25.21 -6.34
C ALA A 16 59.78 24.82 -5.79
N GLN A 17 59.63 23.93 -4.80
CA GLN A 17 60.66 23.17 -4.07
C GLN A 17 60.05 21.82 -3.65
N ALA A 18 60.86 20.77 -3.47
CA ALA A 18 60.36 19.44 -3.13
C ALA A 18 59.86 19.34 -1.67
N GLY A 19 58.80 18.57 -1.46
CA GLY A 19 58.10 18.34 -0.19
C GLY A 19 56.61 18.08 -0.47
N ASP A 20 56.06 16.89 -0.23
CA ASP A 20 56.71 15.64 0.21
C ASP A 20 56.04 14.41 -0.44
N GLN A 21 56.45 13.18 -0.08
CA GLN A 21 55.86 11.93 -0.59
C GLN A 21 54.56 11.50 0.14
N ASP A 22 53.54 12.37 0.17
CA ASP A 22 52.24 12.08 0.81
C ASP A 22 51.08 12.57 -0.08
N GLU A 23 49.93 11.90 -0.21
CA GLU A 23 49.58 10.47 -0.07
C GLU A 23 48.34 10.28 -0.99
N ASP A 24 48.12 9.13 -1.63
CA ASP A 24 46.97 8.93 -2.56
C ASP A 24 45.65 8.70 -1.76
N THR A 25 45.24 9.71 -0.98
CA THR A 25 44.20 9.61 0.05
C THR A 25 42.84 10.18 -0.33
N ALA A 26 42.72 10.98 -1.41
CA ALA A 26 41.44 11.52 -1.85
C ALA A 26 41.38 11.77 -3.37
N PHE A 27 40.27 11.40 -4.00
CA PHE A 27 40.02 11.50 -5.43
C PHE A 27 38.69 12.21 -5.71
N ASP A 28 38.74 13.40 -6.30
CA ASP A 28 37.58 14.19 -6.73
C ASP A 28 36.93 13.55 -7.96
N LEU A 29 35.78 12.90 -7.79
CA LEU A 29 35.20 12.09 -8.87
C LEU A 29 34.63 12.95 -10.01
N PHE A 30 34.24 14.20 -9.74
CA PHE A 30 33.80 15.12 -10.81
C PHE A 30 34.99 15.65 -11.61
N SER A 31 36.09 16.00 -10.96
CA SER A 31 37.32 16.48 -11.60
C SER A 31 37.96 15.41 -12.49
N ILE A 32 38.18 14.19 -11.98
CA ILE A 32 38.85 13.10 -12.74
C ILE A 32 37.98 12.50 -13.85
N SER A 33 36.66 12.71 -13.78
CA SER A 33 35.71 12.37 -14.86
C SER A 33 35.46 13.55 -15.80
N ASN A 34 36.01 14.74 -15.53
CA ASN A 34 35.77 15.98 -16.28
C ASN A 34 34.27 16.39 -16.35
N ILE A 35 33.52 16.14 -15.29
CA ILE A 35 32.13 16.58 -15.13
C ILE A 35 32.13 18.09 -14.82
N ASN A 36 31.65 18.88 -15.78
CA ASN A 36 31.63 20.33 -15.69
C ASN A 36 30.40 20.92 -16.43
N ARG A 37 30.22 22.25 -16.39
CA ARG A 37 29.10 22.97 -17.04
C ARG A 37 28.94 22.79 -18.56
N LYS A 38 29.85 22.08 -19.24
CA LYS A 38 29.76 21.71 -20.67
C LYS A 38 29.43 20.22 -20.90
N THR A 39 29.33 19.42 -19.84
CA THR A 39 29.05 17.99 -19.92
C THR A 39 27.60 17.79 -20.32
N ILE A 40 27.37 17.18 -21.49
CA ILE A 40 26.04 17.07 -22.13
C ILE A 40 25.01 16.37 -21.21
N GLY A 41 25.46 15.45 -20.36
CA GLY A 41 24.62 14.75 -19.38
C GLY A 41 24.32 15.49 -18.07
N ALA A 42 24.91 16.66 -17.79
CA ALA A 42 24.85 17.30 -16.46
C ALA A 42 24.59 18.83 -16.51
N LYS A 43 23.55 19.28 -15.79
CA LYS A 43 23.22 20.71 -15.60
C LYS A 43 23.79 21.22 -14.27
N GLN A 44 24.42 22.40 -14.27
CA GLN A 44 25.04 23.00 -13.07
C GLN A 44 24.01 23.77 -12.22
N PHE A 45 24.06 23.59 -10.91
CA PHE A 45 23.26 24.28 -9.89
C PHE A 45 24.15 24.82 -8.74
N ARG A 46 23.55 25.52 -7.78
CA ARG A 46 24.18 25.88 -6.49
C ARG A 46 23.78 24.85 -5.44
N GLY A 47 24.74 24.32 -4.69
CA GLY A 47 24.51 23.47 -3.52
C GLY A 47 24.70 24.23 -2.20
N PRO A 48 24.68 23.53 -1.05
CA PRO A 48 24.94 24.10 0.27
C PRO A 48 26.34 24.72 0.41
N ASP A 49 27.35 24.17 -0.27
CA ASP A 49 28.65 24.83 -0.39
C ASP A 49 28.64 25.81 -1.57
N PRO A 50 28.83 27.13 -1.35
CA PRO A 50 28.82 28.13 -2.42
C PRO A 50 30.15 28.23 -3.19
N SER A 51 31.21 27.54 -2.76
CA SER A 51 32.55 27.59 -3.38
C SER A 51 32.71 26.59 -4.53
N VAL A 52 31.89 25.54 -4.55
CA VAL A 52 31.92 24.43 -5.52
C VAL A 52 30.56 24.23 -6.21
N PRO A 53 30.54 23.74 -7.47
CA PRO A 53 29.28 23.50 -8.18
C PRO A 53 28.54 22.25 -7.68
N ALA A 54 27.21 22.31 -7.68
CA ALA A 54 26.36 21.11 -7.65
C ALA A 54 25.93 20.75 -9.09
N TYR A 55 25.59 19.49 -9.34
CA TYR A 55 25.11 19.02 -10.65
C TYR A 55 23.85 18.16 -10.53
N ARG A 56 22.90 18.39 -11.46
CA ARG A 56 21.77 17.48 -11.74
C ARG A 56 22.08 16.72 -13.03
N PHE A 57 21.97 15.40 -12.97
CA PHE A 57 22.21 14.54 -14.13
C PHE A 57 20.90 14.39 -14.90
N VAL A 58 20.96 14.60 -16.22
CA VAL A 58 19.77 14.71 -17.09
C VAL A 58 19.82 13.80 -18.31
N ARG A 59 21.01 13.40 -18.77
CA ARG A 59 21.19 12.32 -19.77
C ARG A 59 22.35 11.42 -19.33
N PHE A 60 22.02 10.32 -18.66
CA PHE A 60 22.97 9.43 -17.99
C PHE A 60 23.98 8.77 -18.95
N ASP A 61 23.60 8.47 -20.18
CA ASP A 61 24.48 7.92 -21.23
C ASP A 61 25.65 8.83 -21.60
N TYR A 62 25.47 10.14 -21.42
CA TYR A 62 26.46 11.17 -21.73
C TYR A 62 27.30 11.57 -20.50
N ILE A 63 27.24 10.81 -19.41
CA ILE A 63 28.14 10.97 -18.26
C ILE A 63 29.52 10.36 -18.63
N PRO A 64 30.60 11.15 -18.63
CA PRO A 64 31.95 10.62 -18.85
C PRO A 64 32.40 9.74 -17.68
N PRO A 65 33.11 8.63 -17.93
CA PRO A 65 33.72 7.83 -16.88
C PRO A 65 34.98 8.50 -16.31
N VAL A 66 35.38 8.06 -15.11
CA VAL A 66 36.70 8.32 -14.52
C VAL A 66 37.80 7.92 -15.52
N SER A 67 38.83 8.75 -15.70
CA SER A 67 39.91 8.42 -16.63
C SER A 67 40.67 7.16 -16.21
N ALA A 68 41.08 6.33 -17.18
CA ALA A 68 41.68 5.01 -16.92
C ALA A 68 42.96 5.07 -16.04
N GLU A 69 43.70 6.17 -16.11
CA GLU A 69 44.86 6.44 -15.24
C GLU A 69 44.47 6.61 -13.77
N HIS A 70 43.39 7.35 -13.49
CA HIS A 70 42.88 7.50 -12.13
C HIS A 70 42.15 6.24 -11.65
N LEU A 71 41.44 5.53 -12.53
CA LEU A 71 40.79 4.26 -12.18
C LEU A 71 41.82 3.22 -11.71
N GLY A 72 42.97 3.11 -12.40
CA GLY A 72 44.07 2.25 -11.96
C GLY A 72 44.57 2.58 -10.55
N ARG A 73 44.80 3.87 -10.27
CA ARG A 73 45.23 4.35 -8.93
C ARG A 73 44.16 4.16 -7.86
N ILE A 74 42.88 4.36 -8.18
CA ILE A 74 41.75 4.14 -7.28
C ILE A 74 41.66 2.66 -6.88
N THR A 75 41.75 1.71 -7.82
CA THR A 75 41.70 0.28 -7.48
C THR A 75 42.97 -0.21 -6.80
N GLU A 76 44.14 0.39 -7.08
CA GLU A 76 45.37 0.14 -6.31
C GLU A 76 45.25 0.66 -4.86
N ALA A 77 44.65 1.84 -4.65
CA ALA A 77 44.35 2.39 -3.34
C ALA A 77 43.33 1.53 -2.58
N MET A 78 42.24 1.09 -3.23
CA MET A 78 41.23 0.18 -2.65
C MET A 78 41.87 -1.10 -2.10
N ARG A 79 42.75 -1.75 -2.86
CA ARG A 79 43.46 -2.95 -2.39
C ARG A 79 44.50 -2.63 -1.30
N ARG A 80 45.21 -1.50 -1.40
CA ARG A 80 46.27 -1.13 -0.46
C ARG A 80 45.75 -0.66 0.91
N LYS A 81 44.53 -0.14 0.97
CA LYS A 81 43.87 0.38 2.18
C LYS A 81 42.69 -0.50 2.62
N GLU A 82 42.58 -1.71 2.06
CA GLU A 82 41.55 -2.69 2.39
C GLU A 82 40.13 -2.09 2.34
N GLY A 83 39.84 -1.31 1.29
CA GLY A 83 38.56 -0.64 1.10
C GLY A 83 38.63 0.82 0.68
N PHE A 84 37.52 1.54 0.86
CA PHE A 84 37.35 2.96 0.54
C PHE A 84 36.23 3.62 1.36
N PHE A 85 36.27 4.95 1.43
CA PHE A 85 35.17 5.79 1.89
C PHE A 85 34.62 6.62 0.72
N LEU A 86 33.36 6.43 0.34
CA LEU A 86 32.67 7.32 -0.60
C LEU A 86 31.99 8.45 0.19
N THR A 87 32.32 9.69 -0.13
CA THR A 87 31.72 10.87 0.50
C THR A 87 31.01 11.73 -0.54
N ALA A 88 29.84 12.25 -0.20
CA ALA A 88 29.06 13.13 -1.07
C ALA A 88 28.17 14.08 -0.27
N SER A 89 27.92 15.27 -0.80
CA SER A 89 26.77 16.10 -0.44
C SER A 89 25.67 15.85 -1.47
N MET A 90 24.53 15.32 -1.06
CA MET A 90 23.45 14.90 -1.96
C MET A 90 22.09 15.47 -1.54
N LYS A 91 21.25 15.76 -2.53
CA LYS A 91 19.81 15.98 -2.38
C LYS A 91 19.09 15.16 -3.44
N GLN A 92 18.54 14.02 -3.04
CA GLN A 92 17.86 13.08 -3.92
C GLN A 92 16.37 13.40 -4.04
N ASP A 93 15.81 13.26 -5.23
CA ASP A 93 14.39 13.53 -5.47
C ASP A 93 13.54 12.50 -4.69
N ARG A 94 12.40 12.93 -4.13
CA ARG A 94 11.66 12.16 -3.10
C ARG A 94 11.25 10.77 -3.63
N ARG A 95 11.49 9.71 -2.84
CA ARG A 95 11.24 8.29 -3.22
C ARG A 95 11.89 7.83 -4.54
N SER A 96 12.90 8.52 -5.07
CA SER A 96 13.59 8.07 -6.29
C SER A 96 14.68 7.01 -5.99
N ARG A 97 14.92 6.07 -6.91
CA ARG A 97 16.09 5.15 -6.89
C ARG A 97 17.22 5.75 -7.74
N GLY A 98 18.48 5.63 -7.30
CA GLY A 98 19.60 6.24 -8.01
C GLY A 98 20.99 5.71 -7.63
N THR A 99 21.73 5.21 -8.63
CA THR A 99 23.14 4.81 -8.48
C THR A 99 24.02 6.02 -8.16
N LEU A 100 24.69 6.02 -7.00
CA LEU A 100 25.67 7.04 -6.63
C LEU A 100 27.01 6.82 -7.35
N LEU A 101 27.50 5.57 -7.32
CA LEU A 101 28.78 5.14 -7.88
C LEU A 101 28.65 3.74 -8.48
N ALA A 102 29.24 3.48 -9.64
CA ALA A 102 29.31 2.13 -10.23
C ALA A 102 30.59 1.91 -11.05
N LEU A 103 30.98 0.63 -11.18
CA LEU A 103 32.08 0.14 -12.00
C LEU A 103 31.57 -0.88 -13.03
N GLU A 104 31.55 -0.51 -14.30
CA GLU A 104 31.29 -1.40 -15.44
C GLU A 104 32.53 -2.28 -15.71
N GLY A 105 32.29 -3.55 -16.02
CA GLY A 105 33.34 -4.53 -16.33
C GLY A 105 33.82 -4.52 -17.79
N PRO A 106 34.71 -5.47 -18.16
CA PRO A 106 35.36 -5.53 -19.48
C PRO A 106 34.41 -5.84 -20.66
N GLY A 107 33.61 -4.86 -21.07
CA GLY A 107 32.62 -5.00 -22.15
C GLY A 107 31.37 -4.13 -22.00
N ALA A 108 31.21 -3.43 -20.87
CA ALA A 108 30.07 -2.56 -20.54
C ALA A 108 28.69 -3.25 -20.45
N THR A 109 28.60 -4.57 -20.60
CA THR A 109 27.35 -5.36 -20.46
C THR A 109 27.09 -5.91 -19.06
N HIS A 110 28.08 -5.89 -18.16
CA HIS A 110 27.97 -6.32 -16.76
C HIS A 110 28.65 -5.30 -15.83
N ARG A 111 28.13 -5.17 -14.61
CA ARG A 111 28.75 -4.37 -13.53
C ARG A 111 29.60 -5.28 -12.63
N GLN A 112 30.57 -4.67 -11.97
CA GLN A 112 31.44 -5.33 -10.98
C GLN A 112 31.01 -4.97 -9.56
N PHE A 113 30.66 -3.70 -9.36
CA PHE A 113 29.86 -3.24 -8.22
C PHE A 113 29.09 -1.96 -8.55
N GLU A 114 28.05 -1.69 -7.79
CA GLU A 114 27.33 -0.41 -7.71
C GLU A 114 26.85 -0.12 -6.29
N ILE A 115 26.78 1.17 -5.94
CA ILE A 115 26.16 1.69 -4.72
C ILE A 115 24.93 2.48 -5.16
N VAL A 116 23.74 2.09 -4.70
CA VAL A 116 22.44 2.61 -5.13
C VAL A 116 21.64 3.09 -3.93
N SER A 117 21.29 4.37 -3.91
CA SER A 117 20.37 4.92 -2.93
C SER A 117 18.94 4.68 -3.43
N ASN A 118 18.20 3.84 -2.73
CA ASN A 118 16.96 3.22 -3.19
C ASN A 118 15.75 3.78 -2.43
N GLY A 119 15.41 5.04 -2.74
CA GLY A 119 14.34 5.79 -2.07
C GLY A 119 12.93 5.17 -2.01
N PRO A 120 12.53 4.24 -2.88
CA PRO A 120 11.30 3.48 -2.69
C PRO A 120 11.31 2.52 -1.49
N ALA A 121 12.46 1.89 -1.21
CA ALA A 121 12.66 0.95 -0.09
C ALA A 121 13.36 1.60 1.12
N ASP A 122 13.73 2.88 0.99
CA ASP A 122 14.61 3.64 1.86
C ASP A 122 15.90 2.89 2.29
N THR A 123 16.48 2.14 1.36
CA THR A 123 17.77 1.43 1.54
C THR A 123 18.94 2.11 0.84
N LEU A 124 20.16 1.81 1.30
CA LEU A 124 21.39 2.00 0.51
C LEU A 124 21.95 0.64 0.10
N ASP A 125 21.69 0.24 -1.14
CA ASP A 125 22.12 -1.04 -1.71
C ASP A 125 23.59 -0.98 -2.16
N LEU A 126 24.44 -1.85 -1.61
CA LEU A 126 25.70 -2.26 -2.23
C LEU A 126 25.44 -3.55 -3.00
N THR A 127 25.54 -3.49 -4.33
CA THR A 127 25.48 -4.67 -5.19
C THR A 127 26.85 -4.93 -5.80
N TYR A 128 27.33 -6.17 -5.74
CA TYR A 128 28.60 -6.58 -6.35
C TYR A 128 28.52 -7.98 -6.94
N TRP A 129 29.49 -8.32 -7.80
CA TRP A 129 29.54 -9.61 -8.49
C TRP A 129 30.88 -10.32 -8.27
N VAL A 130 30.84 -11.56 -7.77
CA VAL A 130 31.99 -12.46 -7.60
C VAL A 130 31.70 -13.76 -8.34
N ASP A 131 32.64 -14.22 -9.18
CA ASP A 131 32.56 -15.42 -10.03
C ASP A 131 31.26 -15.58 -10.86
N GLY A 132 30.56 -14.47 -11.13
CA GLY A 132 29.30 -14.40 -11.88
C GLY A 132 28.04 -14.44 -11.02
N THR A 133 28.16 -14.69 -9.71
CA THR A 133 27.06 -14.57 -8.75
C THR A 133 26.85 -13.12 -8.36
N GLN A 134 25.59 -12.67 -8.27
CA GLN A 134 25.23 -11.36 -7.75
C GLN A 134 25.02 -11.42 -6.24
N HIS A 135 25.65 -10.49 -5.53
CA HIS A 135 25.43 -10.27 -4.10
C HIS A 135 24.83 -8.87 -3.93
N VAL A 136 23.75 -8.77 -3.14
CA VAL A 136 23.08 -7.51 -2.81
C VAL A 136 23.06 -7.42 -1.28
N ILE A 137 23.54 -6.29 -0.76
CA ILE A 137 23.55 -5.98 0.67
C ILE A 137 22.95 -4.60 0.83
N SER A 138 21.79 -4.53 1.47
CA SER A 138 21.06 -3.30 1.71
C SER A 138 21.26 -2.86 3.16
N LEU A 139 21.61 -1.60 3.36
CA LEU A 139 21.46 -0.93 4.64
C LEU A 139 20.05 -0.34 4.70
N GLU A 140 19.33 -0.55 5.79
CA GLU A 140 17.92 -0.17 5.97
C GLU A 140 17.76 1.17 6.71
N ASP A 141 16.55 1.76 6.71
CA ASP A 141 16.20 3.04 7.37
C ASP A 141 17.14 4.23 7.07
N VAL A 142 17.71 4.32 5.85
CA VAL A 142 18.78 5.29 5.57
C VAL A 142 18.32 6.74 5.33
N GLY A 143 17.02 6.96 5.12
CA GLY A 143 16.39 8.27 4.94
C GLY A 143 16.82 9.07 3.71
N LEU A 144 17.57 8.50 2.76
CA LEU A 144 18.37 9.31 1.82
C LEU A 144 17.56 10.06 0.75
N ALA A 145 16.33 9.62 0.48
CA ALA A 145 15.48 10.16 -0.59
C ALA A 145 14.33 11.04 -0.09
N ASP A 146 14.63 12.00 0.78
CA ASP A 146 13.67 12.95 1.39
C ASP A 146 13.64 14.35 0.76
N SER A 147 14.42 14.56 -0.32
CA SER A 147 14.64 15.89 -0.93
C SER A 147 15.22 16.96 -0.01
N GLN A 148 15.91 16.59 1.07
CA GLN A 148 16.80 17.50 1.82
C GLN A 148 18.25 17.34 1.38
N TRP A 149 19.13 18.23 1.83
CA TRP A 149 20.57 18.12 1.61
C TRP A 149 21.23 17.31 2.73
N LYS A 150 21.80 16.16 2.40
CA LYS A 150 22.49 15.25 3.32
C LYS A 150 23.96 15.10 2.94
N ASN A 151 24.83 15.07 3.95
CA ASN A 151 26.26 14.80 3.79
C ASN A 151 26.51 13.33 4.14
N VAL A 152 26.64 12.48 3.13
CA VAL A 152 26.85 11.04 3.33
C VAL A 152 28.33 10.68 3.40
N THR A 153 28.61 9.65 4.20
CA THR A 153 29.88 8.92 4.23
C THR A 153 29.53 7.44 4.18
N VAL A 154 29.76 6.80 3.05
CA VAL A 154 29.63 5.35 2.89
C VAL A 154 31.01 4.74 3.12
N GLN A 155 31.13 3.88 4.10
CA GLN A 155 32.33 3.11 4.40
C GLN A 155 32.21 1.72 3.79
N VAL A 156 33.24 1.28 3.07
CA VAL A 156 33.39 -0.09 2.55
C VAL A 156 34.83 -0.49 2.88
N THR A 157 35.07 -1.08 4.05
CA THR A 157 36.44 -1.37 4.54
C THR A 157 36.52 -2.69 5.28
N GLY A 158 37.46 -3.55 4.88
CA GLY A 158 37.57 -4.92 5.41
C GLY A 158 36.24 -5.66 5.26
N GLU A 159 35.80 -6.25 6.36
CA GLU A 159 34.51 -6.94 6.51
C GLU A 159 33.36 -6.00 6.89
N THR A 160 33.42 -4.68 6.61
CA THR A 160 32.38 -3.71 7.01
C THR A 160 31.86 -2.84 5.86
N TYR A 161 30.53 -2.74 5.77
CA TYR A 161 29.80 -1.81 4.91
C TYR A 161 28.83 -0.99 5.78
N SER A 162 29.00 0.32 5.84
CA SER A 162 28.17 1.18 6.70
C SER A 162 27.94 2.57 6.14
N LEU A 163 26.86 3.22 6.59
CA LEU A 163 26.47 4.56 6.19
C LEU A 163 26.41 5.50 7.39
N TYR A 164 27.12 6.62 7.28
CA TYR A 164 26.96 7.77 8.17
C TYR A 164 26.31 8.94 7.43
N VAL A 165 25.31 9.55 8.07
CA VAL A 165 24.69 10.80 7.62
C VAL A 165 25.10 11.90 8.58
N GLY A 166 25.87 12.88 8.08
CA GLY A 166 26.50 13.90 8.94
C GLY A 166 27.61 13.30 9.80
N CYS A 167 27.29 13.04 11.07
CA CYS A 167 28.17 12.40 12.06
C CYS A 167 27.60 11.08 12.62
N ASP A 168 26.33 10.79 12.33
CA ASP A 168 25.57 9.71 12.95
C ASP A 168 25.62 8.47 12.07
N LEU A 169 25.85 7.30 12.65
CA LEU A 169 25.73 6.01 11.98
C LEU A 169 24.24 5.71 11.77
N MET A 170 23.83 5.43 10.55
CA MET A 170 22.48 4.96 10.25
C MET A 170 22.41 3.44 10.46
N ASP A 171 23.23 2.70 9.70
CA ASP A 171 23.29 1.24 9.74
C ASP A 171 24.68 0.72 9.29
N SER A 172 25.00 -0.51 9.66
CA SER A 172 26.30 -1.18 9.41
C SER A 172 26.15 -2.71 9.27
N PHE A 173 26.45 -3.21 8.07
CA PHE A 173 26.46 -4.63 7.73
C PHE A 173 27.90 -5.22 7.73
N ALA A 174 28.03 -6.53 8.00
CA ALA A 174 29.28 -7.26 7.94
C ALA A 174 29.43 -7.99 6.59
N LEU A 175 30.47 -7.68 5.82
CA LEU A 175 30.73 -8.28 4.50
C LEU A 175 31.40 -9.65 4.65
N ASP A 176 30.78 -10.72 4.14
CA ASP A 176 31.35 -12.08 4.16
C ASP A 176 32.69 -12.20 3.41
N GLU A 177 32.88 -11.43 2.32
CA GLU A 177 34.11 -11.43 1.53
C GLU A 177 34.47 -10.01 1.00
N PRO A 178 35.77 -9.66 0.92
CA PRO A 178 36.24 -8.36 0.43
C PRO A 178 36.17 -8.27 -1.11
N PHE A 179 34.99 -7.99 -1.65
CA PHE A 179 34.74 -7.93 -3.11
C PHE A 179 35.70 -6.99 -3.87
N TYR A 180 36.24 -5.96 -3.21
CA TYR A 180 37.15 -4.98 -3.81
C TYR A 180 38.50 -5.60 -4.26
N GLU A 181 38.90 -6.76 -3.74
CA GLU A 181 40.10 -7.47 -4.23
C GLU A 181 39.90 -8.00 -5.66
N HIS A 182 38.70 -8.51 -5.95
CA HIS A 182 38.33 -9.19 -7.20
C HIS A 182 38.11 -8.23 -8.39
N LEU A 183 38.07 -6.91 -8.14
CA LEU A 183 37.78 -5.90 -9.17
C LEU A 183 38.84 -5.83 -10.28
N GLN A 184 38.39 -5.91 -11.52
CA GLN A 184 39.22 -5.82 -12.73
C GLN A 184 39.30 -4.36 -13.21
N THR A 185 40.52 -3.92 -13.55
CA THR A 185 40.78 -2.56 -14.06
C THR A 185 40.87 -2.49 -15.59
N GLU A 186 41.30 -3.57 -16.25
CA GLU A 186 41.43 -3.57 -17.71
C GLU A 186 40.06 -3.39 -18.39
N ARG A 187 39.98 -2.46 -19.36
CA ARG A 187 38.78 -2.11 -20.16
C ARG A 187 37.53 -1.71 -19.36
N SER A 188 37.64 -1.62 -18.04
CA SER A 188 36.56 -1.32 -17.12
C SER A 188 36.36 0.20 -16.97
N ARG A 189 35.19 0.64 -16.49
CA ARG A 189 34.81 2.05 -16.46
C ARG A 189 34.01 2.40 -15.20
N MET A 190 34.51 3.36 -14.41
CA MET A 190 33.83 3.86 -13.23
C MET A 190 33.05 5.14 -13.55
N TYR A 191 31.83 5.28 -13.04
CA TYR A 191 30.94 6.43 -13.25
C TYR A 191 30.30 6.88 -11.95
N VAL A 192 30.08 8.19 -11.83
CA VAL A 192 29.21 8.80 -10.79
C VAL A 192 27.81 8.99 -11.39
N ALA A 193 26.75 8.85 -10.59
CA ALA A 193 25.35 9.13 -10.98
C ALA A 193 24.75 8.30 -12.13
N LYS A 194 25.52 7.40 -12.78
CA LYS A 194 25.08 6.62 -13.95
C LYS A 194 24.44 5.29 -13.52
N GLY A 195 23.13 5.18 -13.72
CA GLY A 195 22.38 3.93 -13.57
C GLY A 195 22.80 2.86 -14.58
N ALA A 196 22.41 1.61 -14.32
CA ALA A 196 22.50 0.54 -15.32
C ALA A 196 21.52 0.78 -16.48
N ALA A 197 20.41 1.48 -16.20
CA ALA A 197 19.37 1.89 -17.13
C ALA A 197 18.85 3.30 -16.78
N ARG A 198 17.87 3.84 -17.53
CA ARG A 198 17.38 5.23 -17.43
C ARG A 198 16.63 5.50 -16.13
N GLU A 199 16.16 4.47 -15.47
CA GLU A 199 15.35 4.49 -14.24
C GLU A 199 16.21 4.31 -12.97
N SER A 200 17.48 3.90 -13.13
CA SER A 200 18.44 3.77 -12.02
C SER A 200 19.50 4.87 -11.95
N HIS A 201 19.47 5.89 -12.83
CA HIS A 201 20.39 7.03 -12.73
C HIS A 201 20.02 7.94 -11.55
N PHE A 202 21.00 8.66 -10.99
CA PHE A 202 20.76 9.50 -9.81
C PHE A 202 19.86 10.70 -10.15
N ARG A 203 18.60 10.65 -9.71
CA ARG A 203 17.63 11.74 -9.79
C ARG A 203 17.79 12.66 -8.58
N GLY A 204 18.41 13.81 -8.80
CA GLY A 204 18.62 14.82 -7.76
C GLY A 204 19.85 15.70 -8.03
N LEU A 205 20.39 16.28 -6.96
CA LEU A 205 21.61 17.10 -6.98
C LEU A 205 22.74 16.42 -6.21
N LEU A 206 23.92 16.33 -6.82
CA LEU A 206 25.17 15.93 -6.15
C LEU A 206 26.18 17.08 -6.14
N GLN A 207 26.92 17.18 -5.04
CA GLN A 207 28.02 18.12 -4.79
C GLN A 207 29.11 17.38 -3.98
N ASN A 208 30.37 17.80 -4.07
CA ASN A 208 31.47 17.28 -3.24
C ASN A 208 31.60 15.74 -3.19
N VAL A 209 31.63 15.08 -4.36
CA VAL A 209 31.73 13.62 -4.47
C VAL A 209 33.21 13.17 -4.52
N TYR A 210 33.70 12.54 -3.46
CA TYR A 210 35.08 12.07 -3.32
C TYR A 210 35.15 10.60 -2.89
N LEU A 211 36.05 9.82 -3.50
CA LEU A 211 36.58 8.59 -2.90
C LEU A 211 37.79 8.94 -2.02
N VAL A 212 37.81 8.43 -0.79
CA VAL A 212 38.77 8.77 0.25
C VAL A 212 39.35 7.49 0.88
N PHE A 213 40.64 7.51 1.21
CA PHE A 213 41.44 6.35 1.64
C PHE A 213 42.21 6.65 2.94
N GLU A 214 41.45 6.97 3.99
CA GLU A 214 41.93 7.09 5.37
C GLU A 214 42.15 5.70 6.01
N ASN A 215 42.73 5.66 7.22
CA ASN A 215 42.98 4.40 7.95
C ASN A 215 41.88 4.04 8.96
N SER A 216 40.97 4.98 9.27
CA SER A 216 39.84 4.79 10.20
C SER A 216 38.69 5.72 9.82
N VAL A 217 37.47 5.36 10.23
CA VAL A 217 36.30 6.23 10.02
C VAL A 217 36.30 7.40 11.01
N GLU A 218 36.87 7.20 12.20
CA GLU A 218 37.07 8.21 13.24
C GLU A 218 37.97 9.37 12.74
N ASP A 219 39.07 9.07 12.05
CA ASP A 219 39.94 10.08 11.46
C ASP A 219 39.19 10.90 10.38
N LEU A 220 38.34 10.24 9.59
CA LEU A 220 37.57 10.89 8.52
C LEU A 220 36.40 11.73 9.06
N LEU A 221 35.66 11.23 10.04
CA LEU A 221 34.56 11.95 10.69
C LEU A 221 35.08 13.10 11.59
N SER A 222 36.21 12.92 12.28
CA SER A 222 36.83 14.02 13.03
C SER A 222 37.42 15.11 12.12
N LYS A 223 37.97 14.74 10.95
CA LYS A 223 38.31 15.71 9.87
C LYS A 223 37.09 16.45 9.33
N LYS A 224 35.89 15.84 9.37
CA LYS A 224 34.59 16.49 9.07
C LYS A 224 33.97 17.26 10.25
N GLY A 225 34.52 17.16 11.46
CA GLY A 225 34.13 17.94 12.64
C GLY A 225 33.36 17.19 13.75
N CYS A 226 33.17 15.87 13.62
CA CYS A 226 32.47 15.05 14.61
C CYS A 226 33.33 14.84 15.89
N GLN A 227 32.70 14.75 17.07
CA GLN A 227 33.38 14.50 18.35
C GLN A 227 32.93 13.17 18.99
N GLN A 228 33.88 12.41 19.51
CA GLN A 228 33.70 11.03 19.95
C GLN A 228 33.41 10.91 21.45
N SER A 229 32.47 10.04 21.83
CA SER A 229 32.19 9.61 23.21
C SER A 229 32.81 8.24 23.49
N GLN A 230 33.27 8.00 24.73
CA GLN A 230 34.02 6.80 25.11
C GLN A 230 33.14 5.74 25.80
N GLY A 231 33.31 4.45 25.48
CA GLY A 231 32.73 3.35 26.27
C GLY A 231 32.91 1.94 25.66
N ALA A 232 33.92 1.20 26.11
CA ALA A 232 34.07 -0.26 25.88
C ALA A 232 33.38 -1.05 27.05
N GLU A 233 33.31 -2.38 27.15
CA GLU A 233 34.24 -3.42 26.65
C GLU A 233 33.64 -4.85 26.75
N THR A 234 33.75 -5.68 25.70
CA THR A 234 33.78 -7.17 25.63
C THR A 234 32.85 -8.09 26.47
N ASN A 235 32.33 -9.16 25.84
CA ASN A 235 32.78 -10.57 26.02
C ASN A 235 32.05 -11.54 25.03
N ALA A 236 32.54 -12.77 24.85
CA ALA A 236 32.25 -13.58 23.65
C ALA A 236 31.92 -15.08 23.88
N ILE A 237 31.08 -15.63 22.98
CA ILE A 237 30.99 -17.01 22.43
C ILE A 237 30.78 -18.22 23.39
N SER A 238 29.72 -18.99 23.12
CA SER A 238 29.75 -20.47 23.02
C SER A 238 28.51 -21.02 22.28
N GLU A 239 28.71 -21.97 21.37
CA GLU A 239 27.66 -22.60 20.55
C GLU A 239 27.04 -23.87 21.19
N ASN A 240 25.91 -24.36 20.64
CA ASN A 240 25.77 -25.72 20.02
C ASN A 240 24.32 -26.03 19.57
N THR A 241 24.10 -26.10 18.23
CA THR A 241 23.62 -27.26 17.42
C THR A 241 22.65 -28.32 18.00
N GLU A 242 21.77 -29.04 17.27
CA GLU A 242 21.50 -29.31 15.81
C GLU A 242 20.04 -29.87 15.65
N THR A 243 19.22 -29.57 14.62
CA THR A 243 18.96 -30.22 13.28
C THR A 243 18.42 -31.70 13.26
N LEU A 244 17.74 -32.29 12.24
CA LEU A 244 16.90 -31.88 11.07
C LEU A 244 16.11 -33.08 10.45
N HIS A 245 15.08 -32.79 9.62
CA HIS A 245 14.55 -33.48 8.39
C HIS A 245 14.07 -34.99 8.24
N LEU A 246 12.81 -35.13 7.77
CA LEU A 246 12.27 -35.83 6.56
C LEU A 246 12.08 -37.40 6.41
N SER A 247 11.28 -37.76 5.38
CA SER A 247 10.48 -39.00 5.09
C SER A 247 11.12 -39.95 4.01
N PRO A 248 10.47 -40.88 3.22
CA PRO A 248 9.08 -41.44 3.15
C PRO A 248 8.85 -42.98 2.76
N MET A 249 7.56 -43.43 2.77
CA MET A 249 6.82 -44.43 1.89
C MET A 249 7.06 -45.99 1.79
N VAL A 250 6.01 -46.74 1.33
CA VAL A 250 5.94 -47.97 0.42
C VAL A 250 5.20 -49.30 0.87
N THR A 251 3.93 -49.55 0.40
CA THR A 251 3.20 -50.85 0.00
C THR A 251 2.92 -52.05 0.97
N MET A 252 2.08 -53.12 0.76
CA MET A 252 0.75 -53.45 0.07
C MET A 252 0.22 -54.90 0.44
N GLU A 253 -0.89 -55.39 -0.20
CA GLU A 253 -1.48 -56.78 -0.34
C GLU A 253 -2.54 -57.34 0.69
N HIS A 254 -3.85 -57.44 0.35
CA HIS A 254 -4.69 -58.62 -0.11
C HIS A 254 -5.32 -59.55 1.00
N VAL A 255 -6.42 -60.36 0.92
CA VAL A 255 -7.36 -60.99 -0.10
C VAL A 255 -8.83 -61.12 0.46
N GLY A 256 -9.88 -61.46 -0.35
CA GLY A 256 -11.32 -61.70 0.02
C GLY A 256 -11.77 -63.16 0.33
N PRO A 257 -13.07 -63.61 0.19
CA PRO A 257 -14.14 -63.12 -0.73
C PRO A 257 -15.68 -63.16 -0.32
N SER A 258 -16.53 -62.53 -1.16
CA SER A 258 -17.96 -62.81 -1.56
C SER A 258 -19.19 -62.72 -0.62
N ALA A 259 -20.11 -61.76 -0.88
CA ALA A 259 -21.53 -61.94 -1.32
C ALA A 259 -22.29 -60.57 -1.48
N GLU A 260 -23.34 -60.50 -2.31
CA GLU A 260 -23.90 -59.23 -2.87
C GLU A 260 -25.19 -58.66 -2.21
N LYS A 261 -25.27 -57.33 -2.04
CA LYS A 261 -26.12 -56.40 -2.85
C LYS A 261 -25.92 -54.91 -2.49
N SER A 262 -26.30 -54.00 -3.39
CA SER A 262 -26.01 -52.54 -3.39
C SER A 262 -26.88 -51.69 -2.46
N PRO A 263 -26.40 -50.47 -2.08
CA PRO A 263 -26.81 -49.23 -2.75
C PRO A 263 -25.64 -48.24 -3.04
N GLU A 264 -25.94 -46.94 -3.20
CA GLU A 264 -25.07 -45.83 -3.64
C GLU A 264 -23.90 -45.49 -2.68
N VAL A 265 -22.75 -45.05 -3.23
CA VAL A 265 -21.67 -44.30 -2.52
C VAL A 265 -20.94 -43.35 -3.49
N CYS A 266 -20.48 -42.20 -2.98
CA CYS A 266 -19.65 -41.19 -3.65
C CYS A 266 -18.18 -41.64 -3.84
N GLU A 267 -17.45 -41.05 -4.80
CA GLU A 267 -16.12 -41.50 -5.27
C GLU A 267 -14.91 -41.09 -4.39
N HIS A 268 -15.07 -40.92 -3.08
CA HIS A 268 -13.94 -40.70 -2.16
C HIS A 268 -13.44 -42.00 -1.54
N SER A 269 -12.13 -42.17 -1.39
CA SER A 269 -11.54 -43.39 -0.82
C SER A 269 -11.75 -43.49 0.70
N CYS A 270 -11.72 -44.72 1.23
CA CYS A 270 -11.89 -44.96 2.67
C CYS A 270 -10.77 -44.40 3.55
N GLU A 271 -9.61 -44.02 3.01
CA GLU A 271 -8.55 -43.34 3.77
C GLU A 271 -8.67 -41.81 3.70
N GLU A 272 -9.15 -41.25 2.59
CA GLU A 272 -9.54 -39.83 2.51
C GLU A 272 -10.76 -39.54 3.38
N LEU A 273 -11.82 -40.35 3.26
CA LEU A 273 -12.92 -40.39 4.22
C LEU A 273 -12.42 -40.73 5.64
N GLY A 274 -11.37 -41.54 5.78
CA GLY A 274 -10.74 -41.83 7.06
C GLY A 274 -9.95 -40.66 7.66
N SER A 275 -9.50 -39.71 6.84
CA SER A 275 -8.87 -38.44 7.27
C SER A 275 -9.95 -37.41 7.53
N MET A 276 -10.84 -37.18 6.57
CA MET A 276 -12.00 -36.31 6.70
C MET A 276 -12.91 -36.72 7.86
N ILE A 277 -13.08 -37.99 8.22
CA ILE A 277 -13.85 -38.39 9.42
C ILE A 277 -13.04 -38.20 10.71
N ARG A 278 -11.70 -38.15 10.68
CA ARG A 278 -10.88 -37.76 11.85
C ARG A 278 -10.82 -36.25 12.03
N GLU A 279 -10.75 -35.48 10.94
CA GLU A 279 -10.85 -34.03 10.96
C GLU A 279 -12.28 -33.58 11.26
N LEU A 280 -13.31 -34.18 10.64
CA LEU A 280 -14.71 -33.96 10.99
C LEU A 280 -15.08 -34.54 12.36
N SER A 281 -14.38 -35.52 12.94
CA SER A 281 -14.63 -35.88 14.35
C SER A 281 -13.83 -35.01 15.32
N GLY A 282 -12.69 -34.45 14.93
CA GLY A 282 -12.05 -33.33 15.63
C GLY A 282 -12.95 -32.10 15.61
N LEU A 283 -13.45 -31.72 14.44
CA LEU A 283 -14.35 -30.60 14.21
C LEU A 283 -15.74 -30.87 14.79
N HIS A 284 -16.26 -32.10 14.79
CA HIS A 284 -17.53 -32.45 15.46
C HIS A 284 -17.35 -32.59 16.98
N VAL A 285 -16.15 -32.90 17.49
CA VAL A 285 -15.84 -32.73 18.91
C VAL A 285 -15.76 -31.25 19.25
N ILE A 286 -15.06 -30.41 18.47
CA ILE A 286 -14.96 -28.97 18.71
C ILE A 286 -16.32 -28.28 18.53
N VAL A 287 -17.11 -28.63 17.50
CA VAL A 287 -18.45 -28.09 17.24
C VAL A 287 -19.49 -28.66 18.19
N ASN A 288 -19.41 -29.92 18.66
CA ASN A 288 -20.27 -30.35 19.77
C ASN A 288 -19.84 -29.72 21.09
N GLN A 289 -18.55 -29.50 21.34
CA GLN A 289 -18.07 -28.78 22.53
C GLN A 289 -18.51 -27.31 22.47
N LEU A 290 -18.45 -26.67 21.29
CA LEU A 290 -18.86 -25.29 21.04
C LEU A 290 -20.39 -25.15 21.01
N HIS A 291 -21.13 -26.15 20.52
CA HIS A 291 -22.60 -26.20 20.52
C HIS A 291 -23.15 -26.58 21.90
N GLU A 292 -22.52 -27.47 22.65
CA GLU A 292 -22.84 -27.67 24.07
C GLU A 292 -22.47 -26.43 24.88
N ASN A 293 -21.33 -25.78 24.62
CA ASN A 293 -20.99 -24.52 25.28
C ASN A 293 -21.93 -23.37 24.89
N LEU A 294 -22.34 -23.23 23.62
CA LEU A 294 -23.33 -22.23 23.19
C LEU A 294 -24.72 -22.59 23.72
N ARG A 295 -25.13 -23.86 23.75
CA ARG A 295 -26.38 -24.28 24.41
C ARG A 295 -26.33 -24.03 25.90
N LYS A 296 -25.18 -24.20 26.55
CA LYS A 296 -25.01 -23.94 27.97
C LYS A 296 -25.04 -22.46 28.26
N VAL A 297 -24.26 -21.63 27.56
CA VAL A 297 -24.32 -20.16 27.64
C VAL A 297 -25.70 -19.62 27.25
N SER A 298 -26.37 -20.21 26.26
CA SER A 298 -27.72 -19.81 25.82
C SER A 298 -28.79 -20.22 26.83
N ASN A 299 -28.76 -21.44 27.37
CA ASN A 299 -29.66 -21.90 28.42
C ASN A 299 -29.41 -21.15 29.75
N ASP A 300 -28.16 -20.90 30.12
CA ASP A 300 -27.77 -20.15 31.32
C ASP A 300 -28.19 -18.67 31.18
N ASN A 301 -28.04 -18.07 29.98
CA ASN A 301 -28.62 -16.76 29.66
C ASN A 301 -30.15 -16.79 29.69
N GLN A 302 -30.81 -17.79 29.10
CA GLN A 302 -32.27 -17.89 29.09
C GLN A 302 -32.83 -18.07 30.51
N PHE A 303 -32.12 -18.81 31.37
CA PHE A 303 -32.40 -18.94 32.80
C PHE A 303 -32.21 -17.61 33.56
N LEU A 304 -31.19 -16.83 33.23
CA LEU A 304 -31.01 -15.46 33.75
C LEU A 304 -32.16 -14.53 33.29
N TRP A 305 -32.61 -14.63 32.04
CA TRP A 305 -33.72 -13.82 31.51
C TRP A 305 -35.07 -14.15 32.17
N GLU A 306 -35.36 -15.43 32.47
CA GLU A 306 -36.57 -15.81 33.23
C GLU A 306 -36.51 -15.36 34.71
N LEU A 307 -35.32 -15.27 35.30
CA LEU A 307 -35.12 -14.78 36.68
C LEU A 307 -35.24 -13.24 36.82
N ILE A 308 -35.05 -12.48 35.75
CA ILE A 308 -35.02 -11.00 35.77
C ILE A 308 -36.31 -10.37 35.21
N GLY A 309 -37.10 -11.10 34.40
CA GLY A 309 -38.52 -10.79 34.21
C GLY A 309 -38.91 -9.89 33.02
N GLY A 310 -38.16 -9.96 31.91
CA GLY A 310 -38.63 -9.49 30.59
C GLY A 310 -38.48 -7.98 30.28
N PRO A 311 -38.97 -7.54 29.10
CA PRO A 311 -38.63 -6.22 28.54
C PRO A 311 -39.25 -5.01 29.27
N PRO A 312 -38.60 -3.83 29.23
CA PRO A 312 -38.78 -2.81 30.25
C PRO A 312 -40.04 -1.94 30.08
N LYS A 313 -40.81 -1.79 31.17
CA LYS A 313 -41.66 -0.61 31.39
C LYS A 313 -41.46 -0.04 32.80
N THR A 314 -40.68 1.04 32.85
CA THR A 314 -40.62 2.06 33.92
C THR A 314 -40.35 1.57 35.35
N ARG A 315 -39.07 1.43 35.71
CA ARG A 315 -38.52 1.86 37.03
C ARG A 315 -36.99 1.80 37.04
N ASN A 316 -36.35 2.85 37.56
CA ASN A 316 -34.94 2.80 37.91
C ASN A 316 -34.77 1.91 39.14
N VAL A 317 -33.94 0.87 39.04
CA VAL A 317 -33.54 0.01 40.16
C VAL A 317 -32.02 -0.10 40.13
N SER A 318 -31.36 0.44 41.16
CA SER A 318 -29.93 0.21 41.36
C SER A 318 -29.73 -1.03 42.24
N ALA A 319 -28.72 -1.83 41.92
CA ALA A 319 -28.37 -3.05 42.66
C ALA A 319 -26.87 -3.34 42.53
N CYS A 320 -26.36 -4.25 43.34
CA CYS A 320 -24.97 -4.68 43.37
C CYS A 320 -24.89 -6.21 43.44
N TRP A 321 -23.84 -6.79 42.87
CA TRP A 321 -23.60 -8.23 42.84
C TRP A 321 -22.34 -8.56 43.63
N GLN A 322 -22.42 -9.51 44.56
CA GLN A 322 -21.29 -9.92 45.40
C GLN A 322 -21.43 -11.41 45.75
N ASP A 323 -20.36 -12.19 45.57
CA ASP A 323 -20.26 -13.61 45.96
C ASP A 323 -21.47 -14.48 45.55
N GLY A 324 -21.95 -14.28 44.31
CA GLY A 324 -23.07 -15.02 43.75
C GLY A 324 -24.45 -14.63 44.28
N ARG A 325 -24.59 -13.48 44.95
CA ARG A 325 -25.87 -12.94 45.43
C ARG A 325 -26.11 -11.51 44.96
N PHE A 326 -27.38 -11.23 44.70
CA PHE A 326 -27.91 -9.92 44.32
C PHE A 326 -28.34 -9.15 45.57
N PHE A 327 -27.95 -7.88 45.66
CA PHE A 327 -28.31 -6.98 46.76
C PHE A 327 -28.90 -5.67 46.22
N ALA A 328 -30.04 -5.25 46.76
CA ALA A 328 -30.73 -4.03 46.35
C ALA A 328 -30.05 -2.75 46.88
N GLU A 329 -30.37 -1.58 46.32
CA GLU A 329 -29.80 -0.31 46.79
C GLU A 329 -30.13 0.00 48.26
N ASN A 330 -29.08 0.34 49.02
CA ASN A 330 -29.00 0.45 50.49
C ASN A 330 -29.18 -0.85 51.28
N GLU A 331 -29.27 -2.02 50.63
CA GLU A 331 -29.19 -3.31 51.32
C GLU A 331 -27.78 -3.53 51.88
N THR A 332 -27.71 -4.11 53.09
CA THR A 332 -26.44 -4.30 53.82
C THR A 332 -26.24 -5.76 54.19
N TRP A 333 -25.06 -6.32 53.88
CA TRP A 333 -24.69 -7.69 54.21
C TRP A 333 -23.36 -7.76 54.95
N VAL A 334 -23.08 -8.91 55.56
CA VAL A 334 -21.86 -9.19 56.33
C VAL A 334 -21.06 -10.22 55.53
N VAL A 335 -19.78 -9.97 55.31
CA VAL A 335 -18.89 -10.83 54.52
C VAL A 335 -18.11 -11.79 55.42
N ASP A 336 -17.63 -11.29 56.55
CA ASP A 336 -16.97 -12.04 57.62
C ASP A 336 -17.33 -11.40 58.98
N SER A 337 -16.85 -11.96 60.10
CA SER A 337 -17.13 -11.46 61.46
C SER A 337 -16.78 -9.98 61.69
N CYS A 338 -15.89 -9.41 60.87
CA CYS A 338 -15.32 -8.07 60.97
C CYS A 338 -15.75 -7.10 59.86
N THR A 339 -16.39 -7.57 58.77
CA THR A 339 -16.60 -6.77 57.55
C THR A 339 -18.06 -6.69 57.15
N LYS A 340 -18.60 -5.45 57.10
CA LYS A 340 -19.98 -5.17 56.68
C LYS A 340 -20.02 -4.30 55.42
N CYS A 341 -20.75 -4.75 54.41
CA CYS A 341 -20.88 -4.09 53.11
C CYS A 341 -22.29 -3.55 52.87
N THR A 342 -22.42 -2.60 51.93
CA THR A 342 -23.69 -1.96 51.55
C THR A 342 -23.67 -1.60 50.07
N CYS A 343 -24.75 -1.88 49.35
CA CYS A 343 -24.89 -1.46 47.96
C CYS A 343 -25.33 0.01 47.85
N LYS A 344 -24.64 0.84 47.07
CA LYS A 344 -25.08 2.20 46.71
C LYS A 344 -24.66 2.54 45.28
N LYS A 345 -25.62 2.97 44.44
CA LYS A 345 -25.40 3.38 43.05
C LYS A 345 -24.46 2.46 42.27
N PHE A 346 -24.79 1.16 42.25
CA PHE A 346 -24.02 0.11 41.55
C PHE A 346 -22.59 -0.16 42.07
N LYS A 347 -22.15 0.47 43.17
CA LYS A 347 -20.90 0.11 43.88
C LYS A 347 -21.19 -0.49 45.25
N THR A 348 -20.51 -1.60 45.56
CA THR A 348 -20.42 -2.10 46.93
C THR A 348 -19.50 -1.20 47.75
N VAL A 349 -19.97 -0.75 48.91
CA VAL A 349 -19.19 0.03 49.88
C VAL A 349 -19.03 -0.78 51.16
N CYS A 350 -17.84 -1.35 51.37
CA CYS A 350 -17.51 -2.15 52.54
C CYS A 350 -16.86 -1.30 53.66
N HIS A 351 -17.17 -1.64 54.90
CA HIS A 351 -16.56 -1.09 56.11
C HIS A 351 -16.03 -2.24 56.96
N GLN A 352 -14.73 -2.21 57.26
CA GLN A 352 -14.11 -3.11 58.24
C GLN A 352 -14.24 -2.53 59.65
N ILE A 353 -14.49 -3.39 60.63
CA ILE A 353 -14.60 -3.05 62.05
C ILE A 353 -13.19 -2.96 62.64
N SER A 354 -12.76 -1.74 62.99
CA SER A 354 -11.49 -1.50 63.67
C SER A 354 -11.60 -1.78 65.18
N CYS A 355 -11.08 -2.93 65.62
CA CYS A 355 -11.05 -3.31 67.02
C CYS A 355 -10.13 -2.38 67.86
N PRO A 356 -10.49 -2.06 69.11
CA PRO A 356 -9.57 -1.46 70.08
C PRO A 356 -8.38 -2.39 70.38
N PRO A 357 -7.18 -1.86 70.67
CA PRO A 357 -6.03 -2.68 71.04
C PRO A 357 -6.27 -3.37 72.40
N ALA A 358 -6.07 -4.69 72.45
CA ALA A 358 -6.29 -5.48 73.66
C ALA A 358 -5.23 -5.20 74.73
N THR A 359 -5.67 -4.90 75.96
CA THR A 359 -4.79 -4.55 77.10
C THR A 359 -4.72 -5.67 78.15
N CYS A 360 -4.58 -6.92 77.72
CA CYS A 360 -4.27 -8.06 78.59
C CYS A 360 -3.18 -8.96 77.98
N ALA A 361 -2.44 -9.69 78.82
CA ALA A 361 -1.22 -10.40 78.42
C ALA A 361 -1.45 -11.69 77.62
N ASP A 362 -2.63 -12.32 77.76
CA ASP A 362 -3.12 -13.44 76.96
C ASP A 362 -4.58 -13.16 76.58
N PRO A 363 -4.84 -12.47 75.45
CA PRO A 363 -6.19 -12.27 74.94
C PRO A 363 -6.71 -13.53 74.24
N TRP A 364 -7.98 -13.88 74.46
CA TRP A 364 -8.64 -15.00 73.78
C TRP A 364 -9.76 -14.51 72.86
N PHE A 365 -10.02 -15.29 71.81
CA PHE A 365 -11.09 -15.06 70.85
C PHE A 365 -12.27 -15.99 71.16
N VAL A 366 -13.48 -15.45 71.04
CA VAL A 366 -14.73 -16.20 71.12
C VAL A 366 -15.20 -16.49 69.70
N GLU A 367 -15.58 -17.74 69.40
CA GLU A 367 -16.12 -18.09 68.08
C GLU A 367 -17.37 -17.26 67.76
N GLY A 368 -17.26 -16.39 66.75
CA GLY A 368 -18.36 -15.54 66.26
C GLY A 368 -18.20 -14.03 66.48
N GLU A 369 -17.21 -13.56 67.25
CA GLU A 369 -16.95 -12.12 67.43
C GLU A 369 -15.59 -11.69 66.83
N CYS A 370 -15.53 -10.47 66.28
CA CYS A 370 -14.35 -9.93 65.60
C CYS A 370 -13.18 -9.60 66.56
N CYS A 371 -13.48 -9.09 67.74
CA CYS A 371 -12.49 -8.51 68.64
C CYS A 371 -12.18 -9.42 69.83
N PRO A 372 -10.91 -9.54 70.26
CA PRO A 372 -10.55 -10.34 71.42
C PRO A 372 -11.09 -9.75 72.73
N SER A 373 -11.42 -10.61 73.70
CA SER A 373 -12.07 -10.22 74.96
C SER A 373 -11.24 -10.61 76.19
N CYS A 374 -11.01 -9.65 77.09
CA CYS A 374 -10.34 -9.88 78.37
C CYS A 374 -11.40 -9.95 79.49
N VAL A 375 -11.52 -11.08 80.19
CA VAL A 375 -12.50 -11.22 81.29
C VAL A 375 -12.03 -10.42 82.52
N HIS A 376 -12.89 -9.54 83.03
CA HIS A 376 -12.63 -8.76 84.24
C HIS A 376 -12.78 -9.59 85.53
N ASP A 377 -11.79 -9.46 86.43
CA ASP A 377 -12.02 -9.53 87.87
C ASP A 377 -10.92 -8.71 88.60
N GLY A 378 -11.29 -7.68 89.36
CA GLY A 378 -10.35 -6.79 90.09
C GLY A 378 -10.58 -5.28 89.89
N GLU A 379 -10.59 -4.52 90.99
CA GLU A 379 -11.06 -3.12 91.08
C GLU A 379 -10.12 -2.05 90.46
N GLU A 380 -10.71 -1.14 89.68
CA GLU A 380 -10.30 0.25 89.39
C GLU A 380 -8.80 0.61 89.30
N GLY A 381 -8.18 0.35 88.14
CA GLY A 381 -7.23 1.27 87.44
C GLY A 381 -5.92 1.69 88.15
N TRP A 382 -5.67 1.20 89.36
CA TRP A 382 -4.56 1.59 90.22
C TRP A 382 -3.67 0.39 90.50
N SER A 383 -2.34 0.58 90.49
CA SER A 383 -1.44 -0.44 91.00
C SER A 383 -1.74 -0.72 92.49
N PRO A 384 -1.39 -1.92 92.99
CA PRO A 384 -1.30 -2.16 94.42
C PRO A 384 -0.47 -1.06 95.10
N TRP A 385 -0.89 -0.68 96.31
CA TRP A 385 -0.13 0.25 97.14
C TRP A 385 1.23 -0.36 97.52
N ALA A 386 2.31 0.41 97.33
CA ALA A 386 3.61 0.06 97.88
C ALA A 386 3.58 -0.02 99.41
N GLU A 387 4.60 -0.66 100.00
CA GLU A 387 4.76 -0.68 101.45
C GLU A 387 4.98 0.71 102.06
N TRP A 388 4.63 0.86 103.34
CA TRP A 388 4.80 2.11 104.06
C TRP A 388 6.28 2.40 104.35
N THR A 389 6.75 3.61 104.02
CA THR A 389 8.09 4.08 104.43
C THR A 389 8.26 4.03 105.94
N GLU A 390 9.50 4.05 106.43
CA GLU A 390 9.77 4.34 107.84
C GLU A 390 9.21 5.73 108.26
N CYS A 391 9.10 5.95 109.57
CA CYS A 391 8.55 7.17 110.14
C CYS A 391 9.49 8.36 109.89
N SER A 392 8.98 9.45 109.30
CA SER A 392 9.76 10.64 108.93
C SER A 392 10.37 11.41 110.11
N ALA A 393 10.00 11.05 111.34
CA ALA A 393 10.62 11.51 112.57
C ALA A 393 11.12 10.31 113.39
N THR A 394 12.34 10.38 113.92
CA THR A 394 12.96 9.34 114.75
C THR A 394 12.44 9.33 116.20
N CYS A 395 11.66 10.34 116.58
CA CYS A 395 10.98 10.49 117.86
C CYS A 395 9.71 11.33 117.65
N GLY A 396 8.76 11.28 118.59
CA GLY A 396 7.54 12.07 118.56
C GLY A 396 6.61 11.75 117.39
N SER A 397 5.83 12.74 116.96
CA SER A 397 4.90 12.61 115.84
C SER A 397 5.61 12.84 114.50
N GLY A 398 5.62 11.82 113.65
CA GLY A 398 6.06 11.88 112.26
C GLY A 398 4.97 11.40 111.30
N THR A 399 5.38 11.15 110.06
CA THR A 399 4.53 10.60 109.00
C THR A 399 5.21 9.43 108.28
N GLN A 400 4.41 8.45 107.86
CA GLN A 400 4.82 7.44 106.87
C GLN A 400 4.06 7.73 105.57
N GLN A 401 4.68 7.43 104.44
CA GLN A 401 4.06 7.57 103.11
C GLN A 401 4.08 6.24 102.37
N ARG A 402 3.20 6.09 101.38
CA ARG A 402 3.27 5.06 100.35
C ARG A 402 2.68 5.57 99.05
N GLY A 403 3.16 5.05 97.92
CA GLY A 403 2.71 5.42 96.58
C GLY A 403 1.98 4.28 95.86
N ARG A 404 1.23 4.62 94.83
CA ARG A 404 0.72 3.71 93.79
C ARG A 404 0.71 4.41 92.44
N SER A 405 0.85 3.63 91.37
CA SER A 405 0.81 4.11 89.99
C SER A 405 -0.61 4.07 89.45
N CYS A 406 -1.00 5.09 88.69
CA CYS A 406 -2.13 5.00 87.76
C CYS A 406 -1.61 4.39 86.45
N ASP A 407 -2.39 3.52 85.79
CA ASP A 407 -1.99 2.96 84.50
C ASP A 407 -2.31 3.92 83.35
N VAL A 408 -1.44 3.98 82.34
CA VAL A 408 -1.39 5.05 81.32
C VAL A 408 -2.52 4.90 80.29
N THR A 409 -3.21 3.76 80.26
CA THR A 409 -4.38 3.47 79.43
C THR A 409 -5.71 3.94 80.01
N SER A 410 -5.74 4.46 81.26
CA SER A 410 -6.97 4.96 81.90
C SER A 410 -6.87 6.43 82.35
N ASN A 411 -7.69 7.29 81.76
CA ASN A 411 -7.75 8.72 82.08
C ASN A 411 -8.59 9.06 83.34
N THR A 412 -9.04 8.08 84.12
CA THR A 412 -10.01 8.28 85.23
C THR A 412 -9.56 7.73 86.59
N CYS A 413 -8.26 7.78 86.89
CA CYS A 413 -7.71 7.49 88.22
C CYS A 413 -8.13 8.54 89.28
N LEU A 414 -9.29 8.35 89.90
CA LEU A 414 -9.78 9.20 90.99
C LEU A 414 -9.08 8.90 92.32
N GLY A 415 -8.74 9.96 93.06
CA GLY A 415 -8.03 9.91 94.34
C GLY A 415 -6.51 10.12 94.22
N PRO A 416 -5.79 10.26 95.37
CA PRO A 416 -4.36 10.54 95.35
C PRO A 416 -3.52 9.29 95.04
N SER A 417 -2.43 9.49 94.29
CA SER A 417 -1.38 8.49 94.04
C SER A 417 -0.43 8.28 95.23
N ILE A 418 -0.48 9.14 96.25
CA ILE A 418 0.33 9.07 97.48
C ILE A 418 -0.59 9.12 98.70
N GLN A 419 -0.48 8.12 99.57
CA GLN A 419 -1.14 8.10 100.87
C GLN A 419 -0.14 8.47 101.96
N THR A 420 -0.54 9.31 102.91
CA THR A 420 0.26 9.66 104.10
C THR A 420 -0.51 9.29 105.35
N ARG A 421 0.13 8.63 106.33
CA ARG A 421 -0.42 8.36 107.67
C ARG A 421 0.48 8.94 108.75
N ALA A 422 -0.10 9.33 109.88
CA ALA A 422 0.68 9.71 111.06
C ALA A 422 1.34 8.47 111.70
N CYS A 423 2.55 8.64 112.24
CA CYS A 423 3.24 7.68 113.09
C CYS A 423 3.70 8.38 114.36
N SER A 424 3.71 7.67 115.48
CA SER A 424 4.10 8.22 116.79
C SER A 424 5.15 7.32 117.43
N LEU A 425 6.39 7.81 117.48
CA LEU A 425 7.48 7.21 118.24
C LEU A 425 7.66 7.95 119.58
N GLY A 426 8.53 7.44 120.45
CA GLY A 426 8.72 7.96 121.81
C GLY A 426 9.03 9.46 121.88
N ARG A 427 8.63 10.14 122.97
CA ARG A 427 8.77 11.60 123.13
C ARG A 427 10.19 12.11 122.82
N CYS A 428 10.31 13.14 122.00
CA CYS A 428 11.60 13.77 121.66
C CYS A 428 12.23 14.53 122.84
N ASP A 429 13.56 14.66 122.82
CA ASP A 429 14.30 15.64 123.61
C ASP A 429 14.55 16.92 122.81
N HIS A 430 14.18 18.07 123.37
CA HIS A 430 14.08 19.36 122.69
C HIS A 430 15.43 20.11 122.60
N ARG A 431 16.56 19.40 122.38
CA ARG A 431 17.92 19.96 122.50
C ARG A 431 18.83 19.75 121.28
N ILE A 432 18.35 19.14 120.20
CA ILE A 432 19.18 18.67 119.06
C ILE A 432 18.84 19.43 117.77
N ARG A 433 19.84 19.75 116.93
CA ARG A 433 19.70 20.32 115.58
C ARG A 433 19.58 19.20 114.55
N GLN A 434 18.75 19.40 113.52
CA GLN A 434 18.47 18.41 112.46
C GLN A 434 18.84 18.96 111.08
N ASP A 435 19.84 18.35 110.44
CA ASP A 435 20.21 18.59 109.03
C ASP A 435 19.23 17.90 108.07
N GLY A 436 19.11 18.40 106.83
CA GLY A 436 18.14 17.95 105.84
C GLY A 436 18.59 16.73 105.03
N GLY A 437 17.66 15.81 104.78
CA GLY A 437 17.88 14.61 103.96
C GLY A 437 17.00 14.59 102.70
N TRP A 438 17.51 13.96 101.63
CA TRP A 438 16.78 13.76 100.38
C TRP A 438 15.68 12.70 100.56
N SER A 439 14.52 12.93 99.94
CA SER A 439 13.53 11.90 99.66
C SER A 439 14.12 10.81 98.75
N HIS A 440 13.43 9.67 98.67
CA HIS A 440 13.55 8.79 97.52
C HIS A 440 13.25 9.56 96.22
N TRP A 441 13.84 9.12 95.12
CA TRP A 441 13.50 9.63 93.79
C TRP A 441 12.07 9.24 93.41
N SER A 442 11.42 10.07 92.60
CA SER A 442 10.23 9.68 91.84
C SER A 442 10.56 8.53 90.88
N PRO A 443 9.53 7.84 90.36
CA PRO A 443 9.66 7.11 89.10
C PRO A 443 10.28 7.98 88.00
N TRP A 444 10.86 7.33 86.99
CA TRP A 444 11.20 7.98 85.73
C TRP A 444 9.92 8.32 84.95
N SER A 445 9.93 9.42 84.21
CA SER A 445 8.92 9.72 83.19
C SER A 445 8.94 8.68 82.07
N SER A 446 7.85 8.61 81.30
CA SER A 446 7.84 7.96 79.98
C SER A 446 8.97 8.50 79.08
N CYS A 447 9.38 7.69 78.11
CA CYS A 447 10.35 8.08 77.09
C CYS A 447 9.79 9.22 76.22
N SER A 448 10.62 10.16 75.78
CA SER A 448 10.19 11.33 74.98
C SER A 448 9.82 11.00 73.53
N VAL A 449 9.88 9.74 73.12
CA VAL A 449 9.52 9.22 71.79
C VAL A 449 8.79 7.88 71.96
N THR A 450 7.92 7.54 71.02
CA THR A 450 7.18 6.26 70.98
C THR A 450 7.98 5.13 70.31
N CYS A 451 8.84 5.48 69.35
CA CYS A 451 9.82 4.60 68.70
C CYS A 451 11.14 5.36 68.52
N GLY A 452 12.27 4.66 68.31
CA GLY A 452 13.59 5.28 68.19
C GLY A 452 14.20 5.74 69.52
N VAL A 453 15.03 6.79 69.51
CA VAL A 453 15.84 7.23 70.67
C VAL A 453 15.27 8.51 71.31
N GLY A 454 15.15 8.54 72.63
CA GLY A 454 14.63 9.68 73.39
C GLY A 454 15.25 9.85 74.78
N ASN A 455 14.58 10.59 75.68
CA ASN A 455 15.01 10.81 77.06
C ASN A 455 13.90 10.58 78.11
N VAL A 456 14.30 10.22 79.33
CA VAL A 456 13.47 10.10 80.55
C VAL A 456 14.00 11.00 81.67
N THR A 457 13.14 11.43 82.60
CA THR A 457 13.50 12.30 83.74
C THR A 457 12.89 11.84 85.07
N ARG A 458 13.58 12.08 86.20
CA ARG A 458 13.05 11.89 87.57
C ARG A 458 13.47 13.00 88.53
N ILE A 459 12.77 13.14 89.67
CA ILE A 459 12.97 14.21 90.66
C ILE A 459 12.99 13.72 92.13
N ARG A 460 13.57 14.49 93.05
CA ARG A 460 13.56 14.26 94.50
C ARG A 460 13.55 15.58 95.29
N LEU A 461 13.07 15.54 96.53
CA LEU A 461 12.85 16.71 97.39
C LEU A 461 13.70 16.64 98.67
N CYS A 462 14.07 17.78 99.25
CA CYS A 462 14.88 17.84 100.48
C CYS A 462 13.98 17.90 101.73
N ASN A 463 13.32 16.78 102.05
CA ASN A 463 12.30 16.71 103.10
C ASN A 463 12.30 15.43 103.96
N SER A 464 13.28 14.54 103.81
CA SER A 464 13.37 13.28 104.57
C SER A 464 14.72 13.16 105.32
N PRO A 465 14.90 13.84 106.46
CA PRO A 465 13.98 14.80 107.10
C PRO A 465 14.11 16.22 106.53
N VAL A 466 13.14 17.09 106.85
CA VAL A 466 13.23 18.53 106.59
C VAL A 466 14.28 19.16 107.53
N PRO A 467 15.21 20.00 107.04
CA PRO A 467 16.17 20.70 107.91
C PRO A 467 15.47 21.67 108.87
N GLN A 468 15.86 21.65 110.15
CA GLN A 468 15.30 22.51 111.21
C GLN A 468 16.40 23.14 112.07
N MET A 469 16.06 24.21 112.82
CA MET A 469 16.95 24.83 113.83
C MET A 469 18.33 25.26 113.28
N GLY A 470 18.37 25.69 112.01
CA GLY A 470 19.62 26.06 111.32
C GLY A 470 20.47 24.89 110.86
N GLY A 471 19.86 23.72 110.63
CA GLY A 471 20.47 22.59 109.93
C GLY A 471 20.77 22.87 108.45
N ARG A 472 21.68 22.07 107.89
CA ARG A 472 22.15 22.18 106.50
C ARG A 472 21.13 21.66 105.49
N SER A 473 21.06 22.30 104.33
CA SER A 473 20.27 21.82 103.19
C SER A 473 20.96 20.66 102.46
N CYS A 474 20.17 19.85 101.75
CA CYS A 474 20.64 18.67 101.03
C CYS A 474 21.60 19.02 99.89
N LYS A 475 22.61 18.17 99.66
CA LYS A 475 23.65 18.39 98.64
C LYS A 475 23.42 17.50 97.42
N GLY A 476 23.48 18.07 96.22
CA GLY A 476 23.29 17.38 94.93
C GLY A 476 22.10 17.93 94.12
N SER A 477 21.86 17.38 92.92
CA SER A 477 20.68 17.75 92.12
C SER A 477 19.40 17.10 92.64
N GLY A 478 18.28 17.83 92.52
CA GLY A 478 16.91 17.34 92.72
C GLY A 478 16.23 16.84 91.44
N ARG A 479 16.89 16.89 90.27
CA ARG A 479 16.42 16.36 88.98
C ARG A 479 17.53 15.59 88.26
N GLU A 480 17.18 14.51 87.58
CA GLU A 480 18.09 13.65 86.82
C GLU A 480 17.44 13.26 85.48
N THR A 481 18.24 13.18 84.40
CA THR A 481 17.82 12.86 83.03
C THR A 481 18.69 11.73 82.48
N LYS A 482 18.12 10.80 81.72
CA LYS A 482 18.86 9.72 81.03
C LYS A 482 18.24 9.45 79.66
N ALA A 483 19.04 9.04 78.68
CA ALA A 483 18.54 8.51 77.41
C ALA A 483 17.71 7.21 77.60
N CYS A 484 16.74 7.02 76.72
CA CYS A 484 15.91 5.81 76.55
C CYS A 484 15.84 5.46 75.06
N GLN A 485 15.46 4.21 74.77
CA GLN A 485 15.32 3.71 73.41
C GLN A 485 14.06 2.86 73.35
N GLY A 486 13.13 3.24 72.47
CA GLY A 486 11.90 2.52 72.17
C GLY A 486 12.11 1.44 71.10
N PRO A 487 11.02 0.80 70.64
CA PRO A 487 11.06 -0.10 69.49
C PRO A 487 11.53 0.64 68.21
N PRO A 488 11.96 -0.08 67.16
CA PRO A 488 12.08 0.51 65.83
C PRO A 488 10.73 1.08 65.37
N CYS A 489 10.75 2.16 64.59
CA CYS A 489 9.54 2.73 64.01
C CYS A 489 9.01 1.81 62.89
N PRO A 490 7.67 1.70 62.71
CA PRO A 490 7.10 0.92 61.62
C PRO A 490 7.35 1.59 60.27
N ASP A 491 7.45 0.78 59.22
CA ASP A 491 7.62 1.24 57.84
C ASP A 491 6.33 1.90 57.33
N GLY A 492 6.43 3.16 56.90
CA GLY A 492 5.28 3.94 56.43
C GLY A 492 4.60 3.37 55.17
N CYS A 493 5.35 2.66 54.32
CA CYS A 493 4.85 2.12 53.06
C CYS A 493 3.99 0.85 53.24
N LEU A 494 4.00 0.22 54.42
CA LEU A 494 3.10 -0.89 54.76
C LEU A 494 1.60 -0.53 54.70
N SER A 495 1.28 0.76 54.59
CA SER A 495 -0.10 1.26 54.44
C SER A 495 -0.58 1.36 52.98
N ASN A 496 0.27 1.02 51.99
CA ASN A 496 0.05 1.24 50.55
C ASN A 496 -0.53 2.65 50.22
N PRO A 497 0.16 3.74 50.61
CA PRO A 497 -0.38 5.10 50.50
C PRO A 497 -0.21 5.74 49.10
N CYS A 498 0.46 5.04 48.18
CA CYS A 498 0.72 5.48 46.82
C CYS A 498 -0.23 4.81 45.82
N PHE A 499 -0.37 5.39 44.63
CA PHE A 499 -1.15 4.82 43.53
C PHE A 499 -0.60 3.43 43.15
N PRO A 500 -1.44 2.43 42.79
CA PRO A 500 -0.98 1.10 42.42
C PRO A 500 0.08 1.14 41.30
N GLY A 501 1.28 0.64 41.58
CA GLY A 501 2.42 0.68 40.64
C GLY A 501 3.38 1.86 40.82
N ALA A 502 3.03 2.90 41.58
CA ALA A 502 3.96 3.97 41.95
C ALA A 502 4.88 3.51 43.11
N GLU A 503 6.18 3.81 43.01
CA GLU A 503 7.17 3.43 44.04
C GLU A 503 6.89 4.17 45.35
N CYS A 504 6.91 3.45 46.49
CA CYS A 504 6.78 4.05 47.81
C CYS A 504 8.13 4.00 48.55
N SER A 505 8.70 5.17 48.84
CA SER A 505 9.87 5.32 49.70
C SER A 505 9.43 5.66 51.13
N SER A 506 9.89 4.89 52.12
CA SER A 506 9.65 5.16 53.54
C SER A 506 10.90 5.68 54.26
N PHE A 507 10.70 6.50 55.29
CA PHE A 507 11.76 7.16 56.04
C PHE A 507 11.84 6.67 57.49
N PRO A 508 13.02 6.76 58.16
CA PRO A 508 13.22 6.22 59.51
C PRO A 508 12.39 6.88 60.64
N ASP A 509 11.65 7.94 60.34
CA ASP A 509 10.71 8.59 61.26
C ASP A 509 9.25 8.10 61.10
N GLY A 510 9.00 7.20 60.14
CA GLY A 510 7.66 6.67 59.81
C GLY A 510 6.92 7.46 58.74
N SER A 511 7.51 8.52 58.18
CA SER A 511 6.96 9.20 57.00
C SER A 511 7.24 8.42 55.70
N TRP A 512 6.57 8.81 54.61
CA TRP A 512 6.69 8.18 53.30
C TRP A 512 6.53 9.22 52.18
N SER A 513 7.01 8.89 50.99
CA SER A 513 6.82 9.67 49.76
C SER A 513 6.65 8.72 48.57
N CYS A 514 5.73 9.06 47.67
CA CYS A 514 5.53 8.36 46.41
C CYS A 514 6.47 8.90 45.34
N GLY A 515 6.99 8.02 44.49
CA GLY A 515 7.69 8.36 43.25
C GLY A 515 6.71 8.76 42.15
N SER A 516 7.17 8.66 40.89
CA SER A 516 6.34 8.88 39.71
C SER A 516 5.14 7.92 39.64
N CYS A 517 4.10 8.33 38.92
CA CYS A 517 3.06 7.42 38.47
C CYS A 517 3.65 6.32 37.56
N PRO A 518 3.04 5.13 37.47
CA PRO A 518 3.42 4.13 36.49
C PRO A 518 3.18 4.64 35.05
N GLY A 519 3.83 4.00 34.06
CA GLY A 519 3.60 4.29 32.64
C GLY A 519 2.12 4.19 32.26
N GLY A 520 1.68 5.04 31.33
CA GLY A 520 0.27 5.20 30.97
C GLY A 520 -0.53 6.11 31.92
N PHE A 521 0.10 6.73 32.93
CA PHE A 521 -0.59 7.64 33.85
C PHE A 521 0.20 8.93 34.15
N LEU A 522 -0.52 10.04 34.29
CA LEU A 522 0.01 11.34 34.76
C LEU A 522 -0.49 11.66 36.17
N GLY A 523 0.35 12.27 37.00
CA GLY A 523 -0.05 12.68 38.35
C GLY A 523 1.10 12.90 39.32
N ASN A 524 0.83 12.72 40.62
CA ASN A 524 1.75 13.03 41.72
C ASN A 524 2.15 11.81 42.57
N GLY A 525 1.98 10.60 42.05
CA GLY A 525 2.29 9.33 42.75
C GLY A 525 1.27 8.91 43.82
N THR A 526 0.45 9.83 44.35
CA THR A 526 -0.70 9.49 45.22
C THR A 526 -2.01 9.45 44.44
N HIS A 527 -2.15 10.36 43.47
CA HIS A 527 -3.25 10.44 42.52
C HIS A 527 -2.60 10.44 41.14
N CYS A 528 -3.04 9.49 40.31
CA CYS A 528 -2.60 9.30 38.94
C CYS A 528 -3.85 9.10 38.08
N GLU A 529 -3.94 9.82 36.98
CA GLU A 529 -5.04 9.76 36.01
C GLU A 529 -4.49 9.28 34.66
N ASP A 530 -5.37 8.76 33.82
CA ASP A 530 -5.04 8.16 32.53
C ASP A 530 -4.30 9.15 31.62
N LEU A 531 -3.27 8.66 30.91
CA LEU A 531 -2.57 9.43 29.89
C LEU A 531 -3.20 9.13 28.53
N ASP A 532 -3.84 10.11 27.90
CA ASP A 532 -4.26 10.01 26.51
C ASP A 532 -3.03 10.17 25.60
N GLU A 533 -2.37 9.06 25.24
CA GLU A 533 -1.22 9.13 24.33
C GLU A 533 -1.61 9.59 22.92
N CYS A 534 -2.80 9.19 22.43
CA CYS A 534 -3.30 9.55 21.10
C CYS A 534 -3.51 11.06 20.94
N ALA A 535 -3.97 11.75 21.98
CA ALA A 535 -4.15 13.20 21.98
C ALA A 535 -2.84 13.99 22.13
N VAL A 536 -1.74 13.36 22.59
CA VAL A 536 -0.44 14.01 22.83
C VAL A 536 0.60 13.68 21.75
N VAL A 537 0.49 12.51 21.12
CA VAL A 537 1.27 12.09 19.96
C VAL A 537 0.31 11.72 18.84
N THR A 538 0.04 12.67 17.96
CA THR A 538 -1.01 12.57 16.94
C THR A 538 -0.64 11.69 15.76
N ASP A 539 0.64 11.36 15.60
CA ASP A 539 1.23 10.62 14.47
C ASP A 539 1.75 9.23 14.87
N VAL A 540 1.13 8.61 15.88
CA VAL A 540 1.41 7.21 16.30
C VAL A 540 0.81 6.21 15.31
N CYS A 541 -0.42 6.47 14.86
CA CYS A 541 -1.20 5.58 14.01
C CYS A 541 -1.39 6.19 12.62
N PHE A 542 -1.59 5.35 11.61
CA PHE A 542 -1.81 5.79 10.24
C PHE A 542 -3.13 6.57 10.13
N ALA A 543 -3.18 7.56 9.24
CA ALA A 543 -4.33 8.45 9.09
C ALA A 543 -4.84 8.47 7.65
N THR A 544 -5.85 7.65 7.35
CA THR A 544 -6.68 7.81 6.15
C THR A 544 -7.49 9.11 6.26
N SER A 545 -7.64 9.86 5.17
CA SER A 545 -8.58 10.99 5.04
C SER A 545 -8.57 12.01 6.19
N LYS A 546 -7.41 12.20 6.83
CA LYS A 546 -7.16 13.07 8.00
C LYS A 546 -7.82 12.61 9.32
N ALA A 547 -8.41 11.41 9.39
CA ALA A 547 -8.96 10.82 10.61
C ALA A 547 -7.87 10.14 11.47
N HIS A 548 -7.91 10.34 12.79
CA HIS A 548 -6.97 9.69 13.71
C HIS A 548 -7.41 8.26 14.09
N ARG A 549 -6.73 7.24 13.53
CA ARG A 549 -6.99 5.81 13.80
C ARG A 549 -6.33 5.29 15.11
N CYS A 550 -6.15 6.16 16.11
CA CYS A 550 -5.53 5.85 17.40
C CYS A 550 -6.60 5.73 18.50
N VAL A 551 -6.56 4.66 19.29
CA VAL A 551 -7.54 4.39 20.35
C VAL A 551 -6.86 4.37 21.72
N ASN A 552 -7.18 5.38 22.54
CA ASN A 552 -6.71 5.44 23.92
C ASN A 552 -7.41 4.39 24.80
N THR A 553 -6.69 3.83 25.77
CA THR A 553 -7.13 2.75 26.67
C THR A 553 -6.60 2.96 28.08
N ASN A 554 -7.14 2.23 29.05
CA ASN A 554 -6.76 2.35 30.46
C ASN A 554 -6.04 1.07 30.94
N PRO A 555 -4.69 1.02 30.99
CA PRO A 555 -3.71 2.05 30.59
C PRO A 555 -3.16 1.85 29.17
N GLY A 556 -2.74 2.94 28.53
CA GLY A 556 -1.97 2.94 27.28
C GLY A 556 -2.81 3.18 26.03
N TYR A 557 -2.27 2.89 24.85
CA TYR A 557 -2.95 3.07 23.57
C TYR A 557 -2.80 1.83 22.68
N HIS A 558 -3.64 1.76 21.65
CA HIS A 558 -3.39 0.92 20.48
C HIS A 558 -3.84 1.61 19.19
N CYS A 559 -3.19 1.28 18.09
CA CYS A 559 -3.68 1.62 16.76
C CYS A 559 -4.77 0.63 16.31
N LEU A 560 -5.69 1.10 15.48
CA LEU A 560 -6.47 0.22 14.62
C LEU A 560 -5.54 -0.48 13.61
N PRO A 561 -5.94 -1.62 13.01
CA PRO A 561 -5.21 -2.15 11.86
C PRO A 561 -5.16 -1.12 10.72
N CYS A 562 -4.20 -1.32 9.81
CA CYS A 562 -4.19 -0.60 8.54
C CYS A 562 -5.56 -0.72 7.84
N PRO A 563 -6.02 0.33 7.15
CA PRO A 563 -7.24 0.27 6.34
C PRO A 563 -7.16 -0.79 5.23
N PRO A 564 -8.28 -1.14 4.58
CA PRO A 564 -8.24 -1.90 3.32
C PRO A 564 -7.35 -1.17 2.30
N ARG A 565 -6.87 -1.89 1.27
CA ARG A 565 -5.82 -1.44 0.32
C ARG A 565 -4.43 -1.20 0.95
N TYR A 566 -4.28 -1.26 2.28
CA TYR A 566 -3.01 -1.05 2.99
C TYR A 566 -2.65 -2.18 3.97
N LYS A 567 -1.35 -2.40 4.14
CA LYS A 567 -0.78 -3.45 5.00
C LYS A 567 0.39 -2.94 5.82
N GLY A 568 0.56 -3.47 7.02
CA GLY A 568 1.56 -2.93 7.94
C GLY A 568 1.49 -3.49 9.35
N ASN A 569 2.15 -2.82 10.28
CA ASN A 569 2.12 -3.16 11.70
C ASN A 569 0.88 -2.59 12.41
N GLN A 570 0.62 -3.08 13.63
CA GLN A 570 -0.41 -2.54 14.52
C GLN A 570 0.20 -2.27 15.91
N PRO A 571 0.76 -1.07 16.15
CA PRO A 571 1.34 -0.71 17.44
C PRO A 571 0.33 -0.74 18.59
N PHE A 572 0.81 -1.17 19.75
CA PHE A 572 0.12 -1.03 21.03
C PHE A 572 1.18 -0.80 22.12
N GLY A 573 0.94 0.13 23.03
CA GLY A 573 1.95 0.56 23.99
C GLY A 573 1.36 1.22 25.22
N VAL A 574 2.20 1.44 26.23
CA VAL A 574 1.79 2.07 27.50
C VAL A 574 2.80 3.15 27.85
N GLY A 575 2.36 4.41 27.86
CA GLY A 575 3.21 5.56 28.15
C GLY A 575 3.72 6.29 26.90
N LEU A 576 3.95 7.59 27.11
CA LEU A 576 4.44 8.56 26.13
C LEU A 576 5.79 8.26 25.45
N GLU A 577 6.57 7.31 25.98
CA GLU A 577 7.82 6.88 25.34
C GLU A 577 7.55 5.84 24.25
N ALA A 578 6.76 4.80 24.54
CA ALA A 578 6.32 3.81 23.57
C ALA A 578 5.55 4.46 22.40
N ALA A 579 4.66 5.41 22.70
CA ALA A 579 3.93 6.19 21.68
C ALA A 579 4.83 7.01 20.74
N ARG A 580 6.08 7.31 21.14
CA ARG A 580 7.03 8.07 20.31
C ARG A 580 7.96 7.19 19.50
N THR A 581 8.21 5.95 19.95
CA THR A 581 9.11 4.99 19.30
C THR A 581 8.38 4.03 18.37
N GLU A 582 7.20 3.55 18.76
CA GLU A 582 6.47 2.49 18.06
C GLU A 582 5.33 3.10 17.23
N LYS A 583 5.67 3.53 16.02
CA LYS A 583 4.73 4.11 15.06
C LYS A 583 4.17 3.09 14.08
N GLN A 584 2.99 3.39 13.57
CA GLN A 584 2.34 2.60 12.54
C GLN A 584 2.85 3.02 11.16
N VAL A 585 3.30 2.03 10.40
CA VAL A 585 3.62 2.15 8.98
C VAL A 585 2.62 1.25 8.25
N CYS A 586 1.85 1.86 7.35
CA CYS A 586 0.95 1.16 6.44
C CYS A 586 1.39 1.46 5.01
N GLU A 587 1.71 0.42 4.26
CA GLU A 587 2.14 0.46 2.86
C GLU A 587 0.97 0.04 1.96
N PRO A 588 0.80 0.66 0.77
CA PRO A 588 -0.25 0.26 -0.16
C PRO A 588 0.03 -1.15 -0.71
N GLU A 589 -0.96 -2.05 -0.66
CA GLU A 589 -0.80 -3.40 -1.20
C GLU A 589 -0.72 -3.39 -2.74
N ASN A 590 0.06 -4.31 -3.30
CA ASN A 590 0.08 -4.54 -4.73
C ASN A 590 0.29 -6.05 -4.98
N PRO A 591 -0.79 -6.87 -5.00
CA PRO A 591 -0.67 -8.33 -4.99
C PRO A 591 0.18 -8.92 -6.12
N CYS A 592 0.30 -8.21 -7.26
CA CYS A 592 1.16 -8.56 -8.38
C CYS A 592 2.66 -8.31 -8.10
N LYS A 593 3.04 -7.16 -7.53
CA LYS A 593 4.43 -6.87 -7.13
C LYS A 593 4.85 -7.68 -5.90
N ASP A 594 3.94 -7.83 -4.95
CA ASP A 594 4.12 -8.55 -3.68
C ASP A 594 4.12 -10.08 -3.86
N LYS A 595 3.64 -10.55 -5.02
CA LYS A 595 3.50 -11.98 -5.39
C LYS A 595 2.63 -12.77 -4.40
N THR A 596 1.59 -12.11 -3.91
CA THR A 596 0.54 -12.68 -3.05
C THR A 596 -0.72 -13.07 -3.85
N HIS A 597 -0.79 -12.73 -5.14
CA HIS A 597 -1.88 -13.09 -6.05
C HIS A 597 -2.09 -14.61 -6.20
N SER A 598 -3.32 -15.00 -6.55
CA SER A 598 -3.71 -16.41 -6.79
C SER A 598 -3.73 -16.83 -8.25
N CYS A 599 -3.35 -15.96 -9.20
CA CYS A 599 -3.37 -16.23 -10.63
C CYS A 599 -2.61 -17.51 -11.04
N HIS A 600 -3.05 -18.14 -12.14
CA HIS A 600 -2.45 -19.34 -12.71
C HIS A 600 -0.97 -19.15 -13.08
N ARG A 601 -0.22 -20.25 -13.17
CA ARG A 601 1.20 -20.23 -13.62
C ARG A 601 1.41 -19.77 -15.08
N HIS A 602 0.31 -19.69 -15.84
CA HIS A 602 0.24 -19.23 -17.24
C HIS A 602 -0.74 -18.06 -17.37
N ALA A 603 -0.94 -17.32 -16.28
CA ALA A 603 -1.67 -16.06 -16.24
C ALA A 603 -0.74 -14.93 -15.81
N GLU A 604 -1.06 -13.72 -16.24
CA GLU A 604 -0.47 -12.49 -15.73
C GLU A 604 -1.34 -11.94 -14.58
N CYS A 605 -0.70 -11.29 -13.62
CA CYS A 605 -1.39 -10.52 -12.59
C CYS A 605 -1.41 -9.06 -13.04
N ILE A 606 -2.58 -8.58 -13.44
CA ILE A 606 -2.79 -7.23 -13.96
C ILE A 606 -3.27 -6.36 -12.79
N TYR A 607 -2.43 -5.42 -12.35
CA TYR A 607 -2.81 -4.44 -11.33
C TYR A 607 -3.66 -3.35 -11.97
N LEU A 608 -4.94 -3.26 -11.57
CA LEU A 608 -5.89 -2.32 -12.16
C LEU A 608 -5.67 -0.90 -11.65
N GLY A 609 -5.57 -0.74 -10.33
CA GLY A 609 -5.33 0.54 -9.70
C GLY A 609 -5.14 0.40 -8.19
N HIS A 610 -4.89 1.52 -7.50
CA HIS A 610 -4.92 1.51 -6.03
C HIS A 610 -6.36 1.49 -5.52
N PHE A 611 -7.20 2.37 -6.08
CA PHE A 611 -8.60 2.56 -5.68
C PHE A 611 -9.59 1.76 -6.54
N SER A 612 -9.11 1.03 -7.56
CA SER A 612 -9.95 0.13 -8.36
C SER A 612 -10.40 -1.11 -7.57
N ASP A 613 -11.59 -1.63 -7.89
CA ASP A 613 -12.27 -2.72 -7.20
C ASP A 613 -12.52 -3.93 -8.12
N PRO A 614 -11.66 -4.97 -8.11
CA PRO A 614 -10.53 -5.19 -7.20
C PRO A 614 -9.23 -4.55 -7.70
N MET A 615 -8.29 -4.34 -6.78
CA MET A 615 -6.94 -3.80 -7.08
C MET A 615 -6.14 -4.57 -8.15
N TYR A 616 -6.54 -5.82 -8.48
CA TYR A 616 -5.92 -6.62 -9.54
C TYR A 616 -6.89 -7.64 -10.15
N LYS A 617 -6.77 -7.90 -11.46
CA LYS A 617 -7.35 -9.07 -12.15
C LYS A 617 -6.27 -10.07 -12.56
N CYS A 618 -6.68 -11.30 -12.86
CA CYS A 618 -5.83 -12.35 -13.42
C CYS A 618 -6.30 -12.62 -14.86
N GLU A 619 -5.41 -12.53 -15.85
CA GLU A 619 -5.74 -12.87 -17.24
C GLU A 619 -4.76 -13.92 -17.78
N CYS A 620 -5.26 -14.83 -18.60
CA CYS A 620 -4.42 -15.89 -19.18
C CYS A 620 -3.46 -15.31 -20.24
N GLN A 621 -2.21 -15.79 -20.23
CA GLN A 621 -1.18 -15.33 -21.17
C GLN A 621 -1.49 -15.82 -22.59
N THR A 622 -1.16 -15.03 -23.61
CA THR A 622 -1.40 -15.34 -25.03
C THR A 622 -1.09 -16.80 -25.41
N GLY A 623 -2.07 -17.48 -26.02
CA GLY A 623 -2.06 -18.93 -26.28
C GLY A 623 -2.55 -19.78 -25.10
N TYR A 624 -3.15 -19.13 -24.11
CA TYR A 624 -3.89 -19.77 -23.04
C TYR A 624 -5.17 -18.99 -22.78
N ALA A 625 -6.27 -19.73 -22.58
CA ALA A 625 -7.59 -19.20 -22.27
C ALA A 625 -8.10 -19.77 -20.93
N GLY A 626 -8.95 -19.02 -20.21
CA GLY A 626 -9.47 -19.42 -18.90
C GLY A 626 -9.85 -18.25 -17.99
N ASP A 627 -10.22 -18.56 -16.75
CA ASP A 627 -10.65 -17.61 -15.72
C ASP A 627 -9.49 -16.89 -14.99
N GLY A 628 -8.28 -16.91 -15.56
CA GLY A 628 -7.06 -16.36 -14.95
C GLY A 628 -6.52 -17.14 -13.74
N LEU A 629 -7.36 -17.90 -13.03
CA LEU A 629 -6.97 -18.83 -11.96
C LEU A 629 -6.55 -20.19 -12.54
N ILE A 630 -7.13 -20.58 -13.67
CA ILE A 630 -6.93 -21.83 -14.39
C ILE A 630 -6.94 -21.54 -15.90
N CYS A 631 -5.79 -21.69 -16.56
CA CYS A 631 -5.68 -21.50 -18.01
C CYS A 631 -5.38 -22.80 -18.77
N GLY A 632 -6.19 -23.09 -19.79
CA GLY A 632 -6.01 -24.16 -20.77
C GLY A 632 -5.17 -23.74 -21.97
N GLU A 633 -4.83 -24.67 -22.86
CA GLU A 633 -4.19 -24.35 -24.14
C GLU A 633 -5.22 -23.72 -25.10
N ASP A 634 -4.81 -22.65 -25.76
CA ASP A 634 -5.48 -21.95 -26.85
C ASP A 634 -4.46 -21.87 -28.02
N SER A 635 -4.91 -22.19 -29.24
CA SER A 635 -4.07 -22.32 -30.44
C SER A 635 -4.24 -21.18 -31.45
N ASP A 636 -5.39 -20.55 -31.38
CA ASP A 636 -6.05 -19.68 -32.36
C ASP A 636 -5.98 -18.23 -31.90
N LEU A 637 -5.84 -18.04 -30.60
CA LEU A 637 -5.70 -16.78 -29.87
C LEU A 637 -7.02 -16.00 -29.78
N ASP A 638 -8.15 -16.67 -29.94
CA ASP A 638 -9.51 -16.09 -29.93
C ASP A 638 -10.12 -16.04 -28.51
N GLY A 639 -9.37 -16.48 -27.49
CA GLY A 639 -9.80 -16.48 -26.10
C GLY A 639 -10.57 -17.72 -25.66
N TRP A 640 -10.75 -18.75 -26.49
CA TRP A 640 -11.41 -19.99 -26.08
C TRP A 640 -10.44 -21.18 -25.98
N PRO A 641 -10.53 -22.02 -24.93
CA PRO A 641 -9.61 -23.11 -24.74
C PRO A 641 -10.05 -24.32 -25.56
N ASN A 642 -9.09 -24.98 -26.21
CA ASN A 642 -9.24 -26.23 -26.98
C ASN A 642 -10.06 -27.36 -26.28
N LYS A 643 -10.26 -27.27 -24.96
CA LYS A 643 -10.91 -28.27 -24.10
C LYS A 643 -11.57 -27.59 -22.91
N ASN A 644 -12.75 -28.10 -22.52
CA ASN A 644 -13.45 -27.76 -21.28
C ASN A 644 -12.50 -27.77 -20.08
N LEU A 645 -12.46 -26.65 -19.36
CA LEU A 645 -11.70 -26.47 -18.13
C LEU A 645 -12.59 -26.72 -16.91
N VAL A 646 -11.99 -26.86 -15.72
CA VAL A 646 -12.76 -27.11 -14.48
C VAL A 646 -13.51 -25.87 -13.99
N CYS A 647 -13.26 -24.69 -14.58
CA CYS A 647 -14.01 -23.46 -14.36
C CYS A 647 -15.34 -23.37 -15.16
N ALA A 648 -15.60 -24.30 -16.09
CA ALA A 648 -16.75 -24.27 -17.02
C ALA A 648 -18.16 -24.34 -16.39
N THR A 649 -18.27 -24.49 -15.06
CA THR A 649 -19.56 -24.41 -14.33
C THR A 649 -19.72 -23.13 -13.51
N ASN A 650 -18.66 -22.31 -13.42
CA ASN A 650 -18.53 -21.22 -12.45
C ASN A 650 -18.11 -19.88 -13.10
N ALA A 651 -17.48 -19.91 -14.29
CA ALA A 651 -17.10 -18.74 -15.07
C ALA A 651 -18.00 -18.60 -16.31
N THR A 652 -18.25 -17.36 -16.75
CA THR A 652 -19.15 -17.04 -17.86
C THR A 652 -18.55 -17.34 -19.24
N TYR A 653 -17.26 -17.02 -19.42
CA TYR A 653 -16.54 -17.11 -20.70
C TYR A 653 -15.24 -17.92 -20.57
N HIS A 654 -14.55 -18.16 -21.69
CA HIS A 654 -13.16 -18.66 -21.76
C HIS A 654 -12.85 -20.02 -21.08
N CYS A 655 -13.86 -20.76 -20.60
CA CYS A 655 -13.68 -22.03 -19.87
C CYS A 655 -14.32 -23.26 -20.56
N VAL A 656 -15.16 -23.06 -21.57
CA VAL A 656 -15.80 -24.12 -22.37
C VAL A 656 -14.90 -24.50 -23.55
N LYS A 657 -15.02 -25.73 -24.07
CA LYS A 657 -14.35 -26.16 -25.32
C LYS A 657 -14.84 -25.29 -26.47
N ASP A 658 -13.96 -24.41 -26.93
CA ASP A 658 -13.83 -23.84 -28.27
C ASP A 658 -14.47 -24.74 -29.36
N ASN A 659 -15.31 -24.19 -30.25
CA ASN A 659 -16.03 -24.99 -31.25
C ASN A 659 -15.28 -25.15 -32.59
N CYS A 660 -14.37 -24.24 -32.95
CA CYS A 660 -13.55 -24.27 -34.17
C CYS A 660 -12.02 -24.21 -33.93
N PRO A 661 -11.37 -25.23 -33.30
CA PRO A 661 -10.03 -25.11 -32.68
C PRO A 661 -8.78 -24.98 -33.58
N LEU A 662 -8.94 -24.47 -34.80
CA LEU A 662 -7.85 -24.07 -35.73
C LEU A 662 -8.16 -22.76 -36.50
N LEU A 663 -9.26 -22.07 -36.22
CA LEU A 663 -9.76 -20.89 -36.92
C LEU A 663 -10.45 -19.93 -35.92
N PRO A 664 -9.91 -18.72 -35.66
CA PRO A 664 -10.46 -17.81 -34.65
C PRO A 664 -11.93 -17.45 -34.88
N ASN A 665 -12.78 -17.69 -33.87
CA ASN A 665 -14.20 -17.34 -33.88
C ASN A 665 -14.67 -16.96 -32.47
N SER A 666 -14.06 -15.92 -31.91
CA SER A 666 -14.13 -15.52 -30.50
C SER A 666 -15.55 -15.29 -29.94
N GLY A 667 -16.55 -15.07 -30.80
CA GLY A 667 -17.97 -14.97 -30.41
C GLY A 667 -18.64 -16.31 -30.13
N GLN A 668 -17.99 -17.42 -30.51
CA GLN A 668 -18.44 -18.79 -30.32
C GLN A 668 -19.84 -19.07 -30.89
N GLU A 669 -20.19 -18.39 -31.98
CA GLU A 669 -21.43 -18.62 -32.70
C GLU A 669 -21.55 -20.10 -33.14
N ASP A 670 -22.75 -20.64 -32.97
CA ASP A 670 -23.17 -22.04 -33.11
C ASP A 670 -24.70 -22.00 -33.26
N PHE A 671 -25.17 -21.81 -34.49
CA PHE A 671 -26.57 -21.50 -34.76
C PHE A 671 -27.51 -22.70 -34.51
N ASP A 672 -27.18 -23.87 -35.04
CA ASP A 672 -28.01 -25.09 -34.95
C ASP A 672 -27.82 -25.93 -33.68
N LYS A 673 -26.64 -25.83 -33.04
CA LYS A 673 -26.26 -26.45 -31.74
C LYS A 673 -25.88 -27.93 -31.83
N ASP A 674 -25.25 -28.32 -32.94
CA ASP A 674 -24.43 -29.52 -33.14
C ASP A 674 -23.16 -29.49 -32.24
N GLY A 675 -22.49 -28.34 -32.15
CA GLY A 675 -21.23 -28.14 -31.39
C GLY A 675 -19.96 -28.06 -32.24
N ILE A 676 -20.12 -27.94 -33.56
CA ILE A 676 -19.25 -27.17 -34.46
C ILE A 676 -19.65 -25.67 -34.30
N GLY A 677 -19.12 -24.74 -35.10
CA GLY A 677 -19.51 -23.33 -35.04
C GLY A 677 -19.48 -22.65 -36.40
N ASP A 678 -20.22 -21.55 -36.51
CA ASP A 678 -20.53 -20.77 -37.73
C ASP A 678 -19.29 -20.17 -38.45
N ALA A 679 -18.07 -20.52 -38.01
CA ALA A 679 -16.82 -20.19 -38.69
C ALA A 679 -16.22 -21.38 -39.47
N CYS A 680 -16.58 -22.62 -39.10
CA CYS A 680 -15.91 -23.83 -39.56
C CYS A 680 -16.84 -25.02 -39.84
N ASP A 681 -18.16 -24.82 -39.89
CA ASP A 681 -19.08 -25.81 -40.46
C ASP A 681 -19.03 -25.81 -42.01
N ASP A 682 -19.76 -26.73 -42.63
CA ASP A 682 -20.07 -26.82 -44.06
C ASP A 682 -21.58 -26.53 -44.35
N ASP A 683 -22.44 -26.37 -43.32
CA ASP A 683 -23.93 -26.35 -43.36
C ASP A 683 -24.50 -25.70 -42.05
N ASP A 684 -24.30 -24.39 -41.83
CA ASP A 684 -24.45 -23.64 -40.55
C ASP A 684 -25.82 -23.80 -39.83
N ASP A 685 -26.88 -24.18 -40.55
CA ASP A 685 -28.23 -24.39 -40.00
C ASP A 685 -28.81 -25.82 -40.14
N ASN A 686 -27.98 -26.76 -40.61
CA ASN A 686 -28.28 -28.17 -40.88
C ASN A 686 -29.51 -28.42 -41.81
N ASP A 687 -29.74 -27.53 -42.77
CA ASP A 687 -30.69 -27.66 -43.89
C ASP A 687 -30.38 -28.86 -44.79
N GLY A 688 -29.09 -29.08 -45.08
CA GLY A 688 -28.62 -29.97 -46.13
C GLY A 688 -28.19 -29.24 -47.42
N VAL A 689 -27.99 -27.93 -47.34
CA VAL A 689 -27.42 -27.06 -48.39
C VAL A 689 -26.23 -26.34 -47.77
N THR A 690 -25.07 -26.44 -48.41
CA THR A 690 -23.82 -25.86 -47.89
C THR A 690 -23.76 -24.35 -48.10
N ASP A 691 -23.19 -23.60 -47.15
CA ASP A 691 -23.27 -22.13 -47.03
C ASP A 691 -22.78 -21.37 -48.27
N GLU A 692 -21.74 -21.86 -48.96
CA GLU A 692 -21.28 -21.37 -50.29
C GLU A 692 -22.39 -21.28 -51.35
N LYS A 693 -23.53 -21.93 -51.12
CA LYS A 693 -24.65 -22.13 -52.05
C LYS A 693 -26.00 -21.85 -51.39
N ASP A 694 -26.01 -21.43 -50.12
CA ASP A 694 -27.22 -21.15 -49.36
C ASP A 694 -27.51 -19.65 -49.38
N ASN A 695 -28.74 -19.27 -49.73
CA ASN A 695 -29.21 -17.89 -49.70
C ASN A 695 -29.82 -17.46 -48.35
N CYS A 696 -29.83 -18.33 -47.33
CA CYS A 696 -30.14 -18.04 -45.93
C CYS A 696 -29.29 -18.91 -44.98
N GLN A 697 -27.97 -18.78 -45.03
CA GLN A 697 -26.98 -19.57 -44.24
C GLN A 697 -27.35 -19.79 -42.77
N LEU A 698 -28.00 -18.81 -42.12
CA LEU A 698 -28.43 -18.86 -40.72
C LEU A 698 -29.96 -19.02 -40.55
N LEU A 699 -30.71 -19.68 -41.46
CA LEU A 699 -32.19 -19.81 -41.34
C LEU A 699 -32.93 -20.91 -42.15
N PHE A 700 -32.55 -22.18 -41.96
CA PHE A 700 -33.12 -23.45 -42.46
C PHE A 700 -34.17 -23.27 -43.58
N ASN A 701 -33.78 -23.32 -44.85
CA ASN A 701 -34.68 -23.03 -45.96
C ASN A 701 -34.65 -24.02 -47.17
N PRO A 702 -34.82 -25.37 -47.03
CA PRO A 702 -34.25 -26.41 -47.94
C PRO A 702 -34.82 -26.55 -49.37
N ARG A 703 -35.40 -25.46 -49.87
CA ARG A 703 -35.91 -25.25 -51.22
C ARG A 703 -35.21 -24.10 -51.94
N GLN A 704 -34.39 -23.30 -51.25
CA GLN A 704 -33.67 -22.16 -51.81
C GLN A 704 -34.64 -21.28 -52.63
N PHE A 705 -35.67 -20.79 -51.93
CA PHE A 705 -36.65 -19.90 -52.51
C PHE A 705 -36.16 -18.46 -52.39
N ASP A 706 -36.27 -17.75 -53.50
CA ASP A 706 -35.85 -16.37 -53.72
C ASP A 706 -36.81 -15.82 -54.78
N TYR A 707 -37.42 -14.67 -54.49
CA TYR A 707 -38.49 -14.11 -55.29
C TYR A 707 -37.99 -13.20 -56.43
N ASP A 708 -37.05 -12.29 -56.16
CA ASP A 708 -36.63 -11.22 -57.08
C ASP A 708 -35.17 -11.31 -57.58
N LYS A 709 -34.32 -12.10 -56.90
CA LYS A 709 -32.95 -12.51 -57.23
C LYS A 709 -31.87 -11.48 -56.95
N ASP A 710 -31.78 -11.15 -55.67
CA ASP A 710 -30.67 -10.44 -55.06
C ASP A 710 -29.63 -11.39 -54.41
N GLU A 711 -29.89 -12.70 -54.45
CA GLU A 711 -29.10 -13.80 -53.88
C GLU A 711 -29.30 -14.02 -52.36
N VAL A 712 -30.32 -13.39 -51.75
CA VAL A 712 -30.87 -13.70 -50.41
C VAL A 712 -32.21 -14.48 -50.56
N GLY A 713 -32.61 -15.25 -49.54
CA GLY A 713 -33.78 -16.14 -49.62
C GLY A 713 -35.05 -15.66 -48.88
N ASP A 714 -36.21 -16.02 -49.42
CA ASP A 714 -37.62 -15.80 -48.97
C ASP A 714 -37.89 -15.95 -47.44
N ARG A 715 -36.96 -16.52 -46.67
CA ARG A 715 -37.08 -16.79 -45.23
C ARG A 715 -36.33 -15.80 -44.35
N CYS A 716 -35.14 -15.38 -44.79
CA CYS A 716 -34.21 -14.52 -44.07
C CYS A 716 -34.20 -13.09 -44.63
N ASP A 717 -34.59 -12.93 -45.89
CA ASP A 717 -34.76 -11.64 -46.55
C ASP A 717 -35.71 -10.72 -45.76
N ASN A 718 -35.20 -9.56 -45.33
CA ASN A 718 -35.95 -8.51 -44.63
C ASN A 718 -36.74 -7.60 -45.59
N CYS A 719 -36.55 -7.74 -46.90
CA CYS A 719 -37.39 -7.14 -47.94
C CYS A 719 -37.78 -8.14 -49.06
N PRO A 720 -38.60 -9.20 -48.79
CA PRO A 720 -38.97 -10.33 -49.69
C PRO A 720 -39.50 -10.08 -51.11
N TYR A 721 -39.54 -8.82 -51.56
CA TYR A 721 -40.02 -8.36 -52.86
C TYR A 721 -39.20 -7.18 -53.45
N VAL A 722 -38.11 -6.73 -52.80
CA VAL A 722 -37.33 -5.54 -53.18
C VAL A 722 -35.80 -5.70 -53.01
N HIS A 723 -35.19 -6.63 -53.77
CA HIS A 723 -33.76 -6.83 -54.03
C HIS A 723 -32.78 -5.90 -53.25
N ASN A 724 -32.20 -6.42 -52.17
CA ASN A 724 -31.28 -5.73 -51.27
C ASN A 724 -30.24 -6.70 -50.69
N PRO A 725 -29.21 -7.11 -51.46
CA PRO A 725 -28.27 -8.17 -51.05
C PRO A 725 -27.49 -7.89 -49.77
N ALA A 726 -27.38 -6.60 -49.39
CA ALA A 726 -26.71 -6.15 -48.18
C ALA A 726 -27.59 -6.20 -46.92
N GLN A 727 -28.91 -6.42 -47.08
CA GLN A 727 -29.89 -6.63 -46.00
C GLN A 727 -29.86 -5.56 -44.88
N ILE A 728 -29.49 -4.32 -45.23
CA ILE A 728 -29.40 -3.19 -44.31
C ILE A 728 -30.79 -2.89 -43.71
N ASP A 729 -30.81 -2.68 -42.39
CA ASP A 729 -31.98 -2.50 -41.53
C ASP A 729 -31.55 -1.51 -40.44
N THR A 730 -31.74 -0.21 -40.69
CA THR A 730 -31.12 0.86 -39.91
C THR A 730 -31.61 0.91 -38.44
N ASP A 731 -32.92 0.79 -38.19
CA ASP A 731 -33.47 0.71 -36.83
C ASP A 731 -33.45 -0.71 -36.21
N ASN A 732 -33.04 -1.73 -37.00
CA ASN A 732 -32.96 -3.14 -36.64
C ASN A 732 -34.34 -3.76 -36.26
N ASN A 733 -35.44 -3.29 -36.85
CA ASN A 733 -36.79 -3.81 -36.56
C ASN A 733 -37.15 -5.13 -37.28
N GLY A 734 -36.42 -5.48 -38.36
CA GLY A 734 -36.67 -6.64 -39.20
C GLY A 734 -37.37 -6.36 -40.54
N GLU A 735 -37.55 -5.10 -40.94
CA GLU A 735 -38.01 -4.65 -42.26
C GLU A 735 -36.97 -3.71 -42.87
N GLY A 736 -36.23 -4.18 -43.89
CA GLY A 736 -35.02 -3.51 -44.36
C GLY A 736 -35.23 -2.15 -45.05
N ASP A 737 -34.16 -1.37 -45.11
CA ASP A 737 -34.09 -0.03 -45.70
C ASP A 737 -34.71 0.08 -47.10
N ALA A 738 -34.60 -1.00 -47.90
CA ALA A 738 -35.04 -1.04 -49.30
C ALA A 738 -36.56 -1.11 -49.48
N CYS A 739 -37.31 -1.52 -48.44
CA CYS A 739 -38.76 -1.69 -48.50
C CYS A 739 -39.53 -0.85 -47.47
N SER A 740 -38.89 -0.44 -46.38
CA SER A 740 -39.46 0.53 -45.44
C SER A 740 -39.63 1.94 -46.07
N VAL A 741 -40.37 2.80 -45.38
CA VAL A 741 -40.65 4.21 -45.74
C VAL A 741 -40.17 5.21 -44.67
N ASP A 742 -39.57 4.68 -43.61
CA ASP A 742 -39.26 5.27 -42.30
C ASP A 742 -38.20 4.33 -41.71
N ILE A 743 -36.91 4.55 -42.02
CA ILE A 743 -35.85 3.50 -41.91
C ILE A 743 -35.08 3.53 -40.60
N ASP A 744 -35.05 4.67 -39.92
CA ASP A 744 -34.51 4.89 -38.58
C ASP A 744 -35.60 4.85 -37.49
N GLY A 745 -36.89 4.83 -37.89
CA GLY A 745 -38.04 4.50 -37.03
C GLY A 745 -38.60 5.68 -36.22
N ASP A 746 -38.44 6.93 -36.69
CA ASP A 746 -38.71 8.16 -35.94
C ASP A 746 -40.14 8.74 -36.10
N ASP A 747 -41.04 8.09 -36.88
CA ASP A 747 -42.35 8.56 -37.37
C ASP A 747 -42.27 9.62 -38.52
N VAL A 748 -41.09 9.97 -39.04
CA VAL A 748 -40.88 10.92 -40.17
C VAL A 748 -40.35 10.21 -41.42
N PHE A 749 -41.23 10.00 -42.39
CA PHE A 749 -40.89 9.30 -43.63
C PHE A 749 -39.73 9.93 -44.42
N ASN A 750 -38.83 9.10 -44.97
CA ASN A 750 -37.58 9.42 -45.70
C ASN A 750 -37.67 10.53 -46.77
N GLU A 751 -38.86 10.78 -47.36
CA GLU A 751 -39.06 11.87 -48.33
C GLU A 751 -39.14 13.28 -47.69
N ARG A 752 -39.12 13.38 -46.37
CA ARG A 752 -39.29 14.64 -45.60
C ARG A 752 -38.31 14.81 -44.46
N ASP A 753 -37.79 13.71 -43.97
CA ASP A 753 -36.78 13.66 -42.94
C ASP A 753 -35.51 14.39 -43.40
N ASN A 754 -34.90 15.13 -42.48
CA ASN A 754 -33.60 15.79 -42.65
C ASN A 754 -32.42 14.96 -42.10
N CYS A 755 -32.67 13.84 -41.40
CA CYS A 755 -31.68 12.82 -41.04
C CYS A 755 -32.16 11.37 -41.32
N PRO A 756 -32.38 10.95 -42.60
CA PRO A 756 -32.90 9.63 -42.99
C PRO A 756 -32.25 8.36 -42.43
N TYR A 757 -31.19 8.45 -41.64
CA TYR A 757 -30.48 7.34 -41.02
C TYR A 757 -30.21 7.54 -39.52
N VAL A 758 -30.73 8.61 -38.89
CA VAL A 758 -30.41 9.00 -37.51
C VAL A 758 -31.62 9.62 -36.80
N TYR A 759 -32.30 8.78 -36.02
CA TYR A 759 -33.50 9.05 -35.20
C TYR A 759 -33.55 10.47 -34.58
N ASN A 760 -34.36 11.37 -35.15
CA ASN A 760 -34.36 12.78 -34.75
C ASN A 760 -35.77 13.45 -34.71
N THR A 761 -36.75 12.83 -34.06
CA THR A 761 -38.20 13.21 -34.01
C THR A 761 -38.59 14.69 -33.80
N ASP A 762 -37.67 15.58 -33.38
CA ASP A 762 -37.92 17.03 -33.31
C ASP A 762 -37.62 17.78 -34.62
N GLN A 763 -36.95 17.12 -35.58
CA GLN A 763 -36.61 17.57 -36.93
C GLN A 763 -35.94 18.95 -36.91
N ARG A 764 -34.96 19.10 -36.01
CA ARG A 764 -34.18 20.33 -35.87
C ARG A 764 -33.21 20.49 -37.04
N ASP A 765 -33.15 21.71 -37.54
CA ASP A 765 -32.27 22.21 -38.59
C ASP A 765 -31.93 23.65 -38.14
N THR A 766 -30.77 23.82 -37.52
CA THR A 766 -30.41 25.03 -36.77
C THR A 766 -30.00 26.20 -37.68
N ASP A 767 -29.46 25.95 -38.87
CA ASP A 767 -29.04 27.01 -39.81
C ASP A 767 -29.83 27.10 -41.14
N GLY A 768 -30.58 26.06 -41.51
CA GLY A 768 -31.54 26.06 -42.60
C GLY A 768 -31.06 25.45 -43.91
N ASP A 769 -30.14 24.48 -43.87
CA ASP A 769 -29.51 23.90 -45.05
C ASP A 769 -30.29 22.71 -45.67
N GLY A 770 -31.03 21.97 -44.84
CA GLY A 770 -31.84 20.80 -45.22
C GLY A 770 -31.41 19.46 -44.63
N VAL A 771 -30.29 19.42 -43.89
CA VAL A 771 -29.82 18.33 -43.03
C VAL A 771 -30.21 18.66 -41.57
N GLY A 772 -30.30 17.65 -40.69
CA GLY A 772 -30.68 17.87 -39.30
C GLY A 772 -29.53 17.88 -38.31
N ASP A 773 -29.69 18.62 -37.21
CA ASP A 773 -28.68 18.80 -36.14
C ASP A 773 -28.09 17.48 -35.58
N HIS A 774 -28.75 16.33 -35.80
CA HIS A 774 -28.35 15.00 -35.34
C HIS A 774 -27.46 14.22 -36.33
N CYS A 775 -27.40 14.63 -37.60
CA CYS A 775 -26.63 13.98 -38.67
C CYS A 775 -25.81 14.97 -39.52
N ASP A 776 -25.95 16.27 -39.28
CA ASP A 776 -25.16 17.33 -39.89
C ASP A 776 -23.76 17.36 -39.28
N ASN A 777 -22.72 17.25 -40.12
CA ASN A 777 -21.32 17.36 -39.71
C ASN A 777 -20.81 18.81 -39.54
N CYS A 778 -21.68 19.82 -39.76
CA CYS A 778 -21.47 21.22 -39.42
C CYS A 778 -22.77 21.92 -38.96
N PRO A 779 -23.37 21.56 -37.80
CA PRO A 779 -24.73 21.97 -37.35
C PRO A 779 -24.94 23.47 -37.02
N LEU A 780 -24.04 24.33 -37.51
CA LEU A 780 -24.02 25.78 -37.39
C LEU A 780 -23.55 26.49 -38.69
N VAL A 781 -23.19 25.76 -39.77
CA VAL A 781 -22.48 26.29 -40.97
C VAL A 781 -22.91 25.70 -42.33
N HIS A 782 -24.21 25.58 -42.60
CA HIS A 782 -24.90 25.35 -43.90
C HIS A 782 -24.04 24.73 -45.03
N ASN A 783 -24.13 23.42 -45.19
CA ASN A 783 -23.30 22.58 -46.05
C ASN A 783 -24.08 21.38 -46.64
N PRO A 784 -25.11 21.57 -47.51
CA PRO A 784 -26.05 20.49 -47.86
C PRO A 784 -25.49 19.32 -48.67
N ASP A 785 -24.25 19.45 -49.13
CA ASP A 785 -23.50 18.37 -49.79
C ASP A 785 -22.77 17.45 -48.76
N GLN A 786 -22.75 17.83 -47.47
CA GLN A 786 -22.18 17.15 -46.30
C GLN A 786 -20.75 16.61 -46.51
N THR A 787 -19.96 17.29 -47.34
CA THR A 787 -18.64 16.80 -47.72
C THR A 787 -17.65 16.91 -46.57
N ASP A 788 -17.03 15.78 -46.26
CA ASP A 788 -15.93 15.61 -45.31
C ASP A 788 -14.76 15.00 -46.12
N VAL A 789 -13.78 15.84 -46.49
CA VAL A 789 -12.73 15.47 -47.45
C VAL A 789 -11.64 14.57 -46.87
N ASP A 790 -11.39 14.64 -45.56
CA ASP A 790 -10.36 13.83 -44.91
C ASP A 790 -10.83 13.04 -43.67
N ASN A 791 -12.13 12.90 -43.47
CA ASN A 791 -12.82 11.82 -42.77
C ASN A 791 -12.72 11.88 -41.23
N ASP A 792 -12.68 13.08 -40.65
CA ASP A 792 -12.68 13.28 -39.20
C ASP A 792 -14.09 13.40 -38.56
N LEU A 793 -15.16 13.40 -39.38
CA LEU A 793 -16.56 13.68 -39.00
C LEU A 793 -16.89 15.18 -38.86
N VAL A 794 -16.02 16.10 -39.29
CA VAL A 794 -16.26 17.55 -39.35
C VAL A 794 -16.31 17.99 -40.82
N GLY A 795 -17.42 18.63 -41.23
CA GLY A 795 -17.61 18.97 -42.65
C GLY A 795 -16.70 20.09 -43.16
N ASP A 796 -16.39 20.07 -44.47
CA ASP A 796 -15.52 21.01 -45.21
C ASP A 796 -15.83 22.52 -45.02
N GLN A 797 -16.98 22.88 -44.44
CA GLN A 797 -17.38 24.28 -44.18
C GLN A 797 -17.10 24.75 -42.74
N CYS A 798 -16.98 23.83 -41.78
CA CYS A 798 -16.66 24.13 -40.38
C CYS A 798 -15.29 23.57 -39.95
N ASP A 799 -14.76 22.56 -40.65
CA ASP A 799 -13.34 22.22 -40.61
C ASP A 799 -12.50 23.47 -40.91
N ASN A 800 -11.54 23.72 -40.04
CA ASN A 800 -10.49 24.69 -40.26
C ASN A 800 -9.07 24.14 -40.01
N ASN A 801 -8.95 22.87 -39.61
CA ASN A 801 -7.69 22.19 -39.26
C ASN A 801 -6.86 22.92 -38.18
N GLU A 802 -7.42 23.91 -37.46
CA GLU A 802 -6.77 24.55 -36.31
C GLU A 802 -7.05 23.70 -35.05
N ASP A 803 -6.24 22.65 -34.88
CA ASP A 803 -5.96 21.93 -33.63
C ASP A 803 -4.58 22.45 -33.12
N ILE A 804 -4.43 22.70 -31.81
CA ILE A 804 -3.22 23.36 -31.24
C ILE A 804 -2.36 22.46 -30.33
N ASP A 805 -2.91 21.39 -29.77
CA ASP A 805 -2.19 20.44 -28.92
C ASP A 805 -2.18 18.99 -29.44
N GLU A 806 -2.79 18.82 -30.62
CA GLU A 806 -2.71 17.70 -31.55
C GLU A 806 -3.53 16.47 -31.12
N ASP A 807 -4.63 16.65 -30.37
CA ASP A 807 -5.45 15.59 -29.79
C ASP A 807 -6.49 14.97 -30.75
N GLY A 808 -6.99 15.76 -31.71
CA GLY A 808 -7.99 15.37 -32.70
C GLY A 808 -9.12 16.40 -32.87
N HIS A 809 -9.47 17.14 -31.83
CA HIS A 809 -10.57 18.10 -31.84
C HIS A 809 -10.07 19.52 -32.18
N GLN A 810 -10.76 20.21 -33.09
CA GLN A 810 -10.38 21.57 -33.46
C GLN A 810 -10.75 22.60 -32.37
N ASN A 811 -9.97 23.68 -32.25
CA ASN A 811 -10.02 24.74 -31.20
C ASN A 811 -11.41 25.37 -30.91
N ASN A 812 -12.40 25.12 -31.77
CA ASN A 812 -13.77 25.66 -31.72
C ASN A 812 -14.85 24.60 -31.41
N GLN A 813 -14.46 23.34 -31.20
CA GLN A 813 -15.31 22.21 -30.80
C GLN A 813 -14.75 21.50 -29.55
N ASP A 814 -13.43 21.52 -29.37
CA ASP A 814 -12.73 21.05 -28.17
C ASP A 814 -13.19 21.78 -26.88
N ASN A 815 -13.51 21.01 -25.83
CA ASN A 815 -13.87 21.48 -24.49
C ASN A 815 -12.66 21.83 -23.59
N CYS A 816 -11.44 21.43 -23.97
CA CYS A 816 -10.19 21.82 -23.33
C CYS A 816 -9.08 22.31 -24.31
N PRO A 817 -9.26 23.41 -25.08
CA PRO A 817 -8.40 23.92 -26.19
C PRO A 817 -6.88 24.16 -25.98
N TYR A 818 -6.26 23.69 -24.90
CA TYR A 818 -4.82 23.75 -24.62
C TYR A 818 -4.29 22.55 -23.79
N ILE A 819 -5.11 21.51 -23.53
CA ILE A 819 -4.72 20.30 -22.77
C ILE A 819 -5.33 19.04 -23.42
N PRO A 820 -4.54 18.19 -24.13
CA PRO A 820 -5.05 17.05 -24.88
C PRO A 820 -5.93 16.07 -24.09
N ASN A 821 -7.16 15.89 -24.56
CA ASN A 821 -8.20 15.03 -24.00
C ASN A 821 -9.08 14.47 -25.12
N ALA A 822 -8.50 13.68 -26.02
CA ALA A 822 -9.15 13.28 -27.28
C ALA A 822 -10.48 12.53 -27.13
N ASN A 823 -10.84 12.05 -25.93
CA ASN A 823 -12.12 11.44 -25.58
C ASN A 823 -13.19 12.46 -25.12
N GLN A 824 -12.85 13.74 -25.04
CA GLN A 824 -13.69 14.90 -24.70
C GLN A 824 -14.56 14.72 -23.45
N ALA A 825 -14.11 13.92 -22.48
CA ALA A 825 -14.85 13.63 -21.27
C ALA A 825 -15.18 14.91 -20.48
N ASP A 826 -16.44 14.98 -20.04
CA ASP A 826 -17.13 16.09 -19.37
C ASP A 826 -18.23 15.44 -18.52
N HIS A 827 -17.85 14.94 -17.34
CA HIS A 827 -18.70 14.04 -16.55
C HIS A 827 -19.94 14.73 -15.98
N ASP A 828 -19.82 15.99 -15.54
CA ASP A 828 -20.94 16.79 -15.01
C ASP A 828 -21.79 17.50 -16.09
N ARG A 829 -21.22 17.72 -17.29
CA ARG A 829 -21.86 18.33 -18.47
C ARG A 829 -22.09 19.86 -18.35
N ASP A 830 -21.18 20.54 -17.66
CA ASP A 830 -20.99 22.00 -17.60
C ASP A 830 -20.50 22.58 -18.95
N GLY A 831 -19.69 21.81 -19.68
CA GLY A 831 -19.06 22.22 -20.95
C GLY A 831 -17.57 22.57 -20.85
N GLN A 832 -16.91 22.21 -19.75
CA GLN A 832 -15.45 22.24 -19.57
C GLN A 832 -14.98 20.81 -19.27
N GLY A 833 -14.08 20.25 -20.06
CA GLY A 833 -13.72 18.83 -19.94
C GLY A 833 -12.85 18.51 -18.72
N ASP A 834 -12.96 17.28 -18.20
CA ASP A 834 -12.28 16.80 -16.98
C ASP A 834 -10.77 17.13 -16.98
N ALA A 835 -10.11 16.99 -18.13
CA ALA A 835 -8.67 17.20 -18.29
C ALA A 835 -8.21 18.66 -18.05
N CYS A 836 -9.14 19.61 -18.07
CA CYS A 836 -8.89 21.02 -17.79
C CYS A 836 -9.78 21.63 -16.69
N ASP A 837 -10.67 20.86 -16.06
CA ASP A 837 -11.33 21.26 -14.81
C ASP A 837 -10.51 20.89 -13.56
N SER A 838 -11.20 20.82 -12.42
CA SER A 838 -10.73 20.71 -11.05
C SER A 838 -11.86 20.42 -10.06
N ASP A 839 -13.01 19.95 -10.54
CA ASP A 839 -14.23 19.63 -9.78
C ASP A 839 -15.11 18.74 -10.70
N ASP A 840 -14.56 17.63 -11.23
CA ASP A 840 -15.10 16.82 -12.38
C ASP A 840 -16.59 16.39 -12.29
N ASP A 841 -17.20 16.38 -11.09
CA ASP A 841 -18.61 16.06 -10.84
C ASP A 841 -19.46 17.24 -10.29
N ASN A 842 -18.85 18.42 -10.22
CA ASN A 842 -19.37 19.70 -9.71
C ASN A 842 -19.94 19.65 -8.26
N ASP A 843 -19.49 18.72 -7.41
CA ASP A 843 -19.97 18.61 -6.02
C ASP A 843 -19.46 19.76 -5.11
N GLY A 844 -18.28 20.31 -5.43
CA GLY A 844 -17.57 21.34 -4.67
C GLY A 844 -16.34 20.83 -3.88
N ILE A 845 -15.94 19.57 -4.06
CA ILE A 845 -14.70 18.97 -3.56
C ILE A 845 -13.76 18.65 -4.76
N PRO A 846 -12.75 19.49 -5.02
CA PRO A 846 -11.82 19.23 -6.12
C PRO A 846 -11.09 17.88 -6.04
N ASP A 847 -10.99 17.22 -7.19
CA ASP A 847 -10.33 15.94 -7.51
C ASP A 847 -8.99 15.69 -6.81
N ASP A 848 -8.17 16.73 -6.57
CA ASP A 848 -6.92 16.62 -5.80
C ASP A 848 -7.11 16.08 -4.36
N ARG A 849 -8.35 16.00 -3.89
CA ARG A 849 -8.76 15.56 -2.55
C ARG A 849 -10.03 14.71 -2.52
N ASP A 850 -10.63 14.38 -3.65
CA ASP A 850 -11.87 13.62 -3.72
C ASP A 850 -11.66 12.10 -3.51
N ASN A 851 -12.72 11.37 -3.14
CA ASN A 851 -12.74 9.91 -3.04
C ASN A 851 -13.70 9.20 -4.02
N CYS A 852 -14.54 9.95 -4.75
CA CYS A 852 -15.39 9.53 -5.86
C CYS A 852 -15.46 10.62 -6.95
N ARG A 853 -14.31 10.99 -7.50
CA ARG A 853 -14.10 12.11 -8.47
C ARG A 853 -15.22 12.35 -9.51
N LEU A 854 -15.88 11.30 -9.98
CA LEU A 854 -16.85 11.32 -11.09
C LEU A 854 -18.31 11.13 -10.60
N VAL A 855 -18.56 11.11 -9.29
CA VAL A 855 -19.83 10.67 -8.67
C VAL A 855 -20.16 11.47 -7.40
N ALA A 856 -20.63 12.70 -7.63
CA ALA A 856 -20.90 13.76 -6.64
C ALA A 856 -21.39 13.28 -5.25
N ASN A 857 -20.53 13.43 -4.23
CA ASN A 857 -20.77 12.95 -2.87
C ASN A 857 -20.31 13.93 -1.74
N PRO A 858 -20.84 15.16 -1.60
CA PRO A 858 -20.18 16.27 -0.86
C PRO A 858 -19.90 16.09 0.65
N ASP A 859 -20.44 15.05 1.26
CA ASP A 859 -20.15 14.66 2.65
C ASP A 859 -18.94 13.68 2.77
N GLN A 860 -18.44 13.17 1.64
CA GLN A 860 -17.25 12.30 1.47
C GLN A 860 -17.28 11.07 2.39
N GLU A 861 -18.39 10.32 2.36
CA GLU A 861 -18.61 9.14 3.20
C GLU A 861 -17.77 7.94 2.68
N ASP A 862 -16.95 7.39 3.57
CA ASP A 862 -16.02 6.26 3.38
C ASP A 862 -16.15 5.41 4.66
N SER A 863 -16.99 4.36 4.59
CA SER A 863 -17.45 3.62 5.78
C SER A 863 -16.49 2.53 6.25
N ASP A 864 -15.70 1.93 5.36
CA ASP A 864 -14.71 0.91 5.72
C ASP A 864 -13.27 1.45 5.82
N GLY A 865 -13.03 2.64 5.27
CA GLY A 865 -11.82 3.43 5.43
C GLY A 865 -10.76 3.15 4.37
N ASP A 866 -11.13 2.62 3.19
CA ASP A 866 -10.20 2.25 2.12
C ASP A 866 -9.67 3.45 1.30
N GLY A 867 -10.39 4.58 1.32
CA GLY A 867 -10.03 5.83 0.63
C GLY A 867 -10.70 6.06 -0.73
N ARG A 868 -11.61 5.18 -1.16
CA ARG A 868 -12.66 5.44 -2.16
C ARG A 868 -13.97 5.76 -1.40
N GLY A 869 -14.92 6.45 -2.02
CA GLY A 869 -16.19 6.78 -1.37
C GLY A 869 -17.22 5.66 -1.48
N ASP A 870 -18.13 5.59 -0.51
CA ASP A 870 -19.26 4.64 -0.49
C ASP A 870 -20.23 4.84 -1.69
N ALA A 871 -20.17 6.01 -2.35
CA ALA A 871 -21.04 6.41 -3.45
C ALA A 871 -20.70 5.71 -4.78
N CYS A 872 -19.40 5.62 -5.09
CA CYS A 872 -18.85 5.02 -6.31
C CYS A 872 -18.25 3.62 -6.00
N LYS A 873 -18.97 2.77 -5.26
CA LYS A 873 -18.42 1.48 -4.83
C LYS A 873 -18.60 0.41 -5.91
N ASP A 874 -17.50 -0.24 -6.28
CA ASP A 874 -17.39 -1.30 -7.33
C ASP A 874 -17.63 -0.81 -8.78
N ASP A 875 -18.02 0.44 -8.97
CA ASP A 875 -18.29 1.18 -10.22
C ASP A 875 -17.82 2.62 -9.97
N PHE A 876 -16.88 3.18 -10.76
CA PHE A 876 -16.15 4.42 -10.42
C PHE A 876 -16.69 5.67 -11.11
N ASP A 877 -17.23 5.55 -12.32
CA ASP A 877 -17.80 6.65 -13.13
C ASP A 877 -19.34 6.60 -13.24
N ASN A 878 -19.96 5.58 -12.60
CA ASN A 878 -21.40 5.41 -12.43
C ASN A 878 -22.14 5.17 -13.76
N ASP A 879 -21.53 4.43 -14.68
CA ASP A 879 -22.19 3.96 -15.92
C ASP A 879 -23.08 2.70 -15.70
N SER A 880 -22.94 2.01 -14.55
CA SER A 880 -23.56 0.72 -14.15
C SER A 880 -22.80 -0.57 -14.51
N ILE A 881 -21.58 -0.50 -15.01
CA ILE A 881 -20.67 -1.62 -15.29
C ILE A 881 -19.56 -1.66 -14.21
N PRO A 882 -19.23 -2.81 -13.61
CA PRO A 882 -18.22 -2.86 -12.57
C PRO A 882 -16.77 -2.75 -13.09
N ASP A 883 -15.92 -2.07 -12.30
CA ASP A 883 -14.45 -1.87 -12.43
C ASP A 883 -13.61 -3.01 -13.05
N ILE A 884 -14.06 -4.27 -12.94
CA ILE A 884 -13.35 -5.48 -13.37
C ILE A 884 -13.73 -5.94 -14.78
N ASP A 885 -14.99 -5.77 -15.14
CA ASP A 885 -15.58 -6.16 -16.43
C ASP A 885 -15.53 -5.00 -17.44
N ASP A 886 -15.46 -3.77 -16.92
CA ASP A 886 -15.23 -2.52 -17.65
C ASP A 886 -13.83 -2.43 -18.29
N VAL A 887 -13.76 -1.79 -19.47
CA VAL A 887 -12.54 -1.48 -20.22
C VAL A 887 -11.96 -0.09 -19.92
N CYS A 888 -12.78 0.87 -19.47
CA CYS A 888 -12.38 2.26 -19.20
C CYS A 888 -13.03 2.84 -17.92
N PRO A 889 -12.80 2.26 -16.72
CA PRO A 889 -13.46 2.62 -15.45
C PRO A 889 -13.03 3.96 -14.82
N GLU A 890 -12.82 4.97 -15.65
CA GLU A 890 -12.76 6.39 -15.31
C GLU A 890 -13.37 7.23 -16.46
N ASN A 891 -14.37 6.70 -17.18
CA ASN A 891 -15.03 7.31 -18.35
C ASN A 891 -16.40 6.66 -18.68
N ASN A 892 -17.50 7.24 -18.17
CA ASN A 892 -18.87 6.69 -18.30
C ASN A 892 -19.48 6.63 -19.73
N ALA A 893 -18.69 6.90 -20.76
CA ALA A 893 -19.08 6.75 -22.16
C ALA A 893 -18.62 5.43 -22.81
N ILE A 894 -17.68 4.69 -22.22
CA ILE A 894 -17.02 3.53 -22.85
C ILE A 894 -16.83 2.40 -21.83
N SER A 895 -17.61 1.32 -21.90
CA SER A 895 -17.48 0.18 -20.96
C SER A 895 -17.38 -1.22 -21.57
N GLU A 896 -17.58 -1.39 -22.89
CA GLU A 896 -17.21 -2.61 -23.61
C GLU A 896 -16.34 -2.31 -24.84
N THR A 897 -15.55 -3.30 -25.30
CA THR A 897 -14.92 -3.19 -26.63
C THR A 897 -15.96 -3.44 -27.70
N ASP A 898 -16.26 -2.43 -28.53
CA ASP A 898 -17.29 -2.51 -29.56
C ASP A 898 -16.82 -1.89 -30.90
N PHE A 899 -16.86 -2.72 -31.96
CA PHE A 899 -16.76 -2.30 -33.35
C PHE A 899 -17.98 -2.79 -34.19
N ARG A 900 -19.19 -2.84 -33.59
CA ARG A 900 -20.47 -2.98 -34.33
C ARG A 900 -20.69 -1.77 -35.22
N ASN A 901 -20.52 -0.57 -34.65
CA ASN A 901 -20.59 0.70 -35.36
C ASN A 901 -19.17 1.16 -35.70
N PHE A 902 -18.89 1.37 -36.98
CA PHE A 902 -17.61 1.92 -37.44
C PHE A 902 -17.76 2.84 -38.66
N GLN A 903 -16.90 3.85 -38.73
CA GLN A 903 -16.72 4.70 -39.90
C GLN A 903 -15.89 3.95 -40.96
N MET A 904 -16.39 3.93 -42.20
CA MET A 904 -15.67 3.38 -43.36
C MET A 904 -14.83 4.45 -44.05
N VAL A 905 -13.50 4.34 -43.92
CA VAL A 905 -12.54 5.33 -44.43
C VAL A 905 -11.85 4.78 -45.68
N HIS A 906 -12.19 5.34 -46.84
CA HIS A 906 -11.66 4.91 -48.14
C HIS A 906 -10.38 5.71 -48.48
N LEU A 907 -9.22 5.05 -48.57
CA LEU A 907 -7.92 5.74 -48.69
C LEU A 907 -7.46 5.97 -50.14
N ASP A 908 -8.08 5.34 -51.14
CA ASP A 908 -8.00 5.73 -52.56
C ASP A 908 -9.37 5.70 -53.28
N PRO A 909 -10.31 6.61 -52.95
CA PRO A 909 -11.66 6.64 -53.51
C PRO A 909 -11.71 7.09 -54.99
N LYS A 910 -10.55 7.12 -55.67
CA LYS A 910 -10.34 7.56 -57.06
C LYS A 910 -9.53 6.53 -57.86
N GLY A 911 -9.36 5.31 -57.31
CA GLY A 911 -8.59 4.21 -57.90
C GLY A 911 -9.17 3.66 -59.21
N THR A 912 -8.46 2.72 -59.84
CA THR A 912 -8.87 2.14 -61.14
C THR A 912 -9.64 0.81 -61.05
N THR A 913 -9.68 0.23 -59.86
CA THR A 913 -10.39 -1.00 -59.49
C THR A 913 -11.70 -0.71 -58.78
N GLN A 914 -11.66 0.14 -57.75
CA GLN A 914 -12.77 0.51 -56.87
C GLN A 914 -13.55 -0.71 -56.37
N ILE A 915 -12.84 -1.54 -55.60
CA ILE A 915 -13.42 -2.62 -54.81
C ILE A 915 -13.26 -2.21 -53.35
N ASP A 916 -14.36 -1.81 -52.71
CA ASP A 916 -14.34 -1.37 -51.33
C ASP A 916 -14.25 -2.57 -50.35
N PRO A 917 -13.70 -2.39 -49.13
CA PRO A 917 -13.60 -3.47 -48.15
C PRO A 917 -14.98 -3.96 -47.69
N ASN A 918 -15.21 -5.27 -47.73
CA ASN A 918 -16.41 -5.89 -47.14
C ASN A 918 -16.09 -6.47 -45.76
N TRP A 919 -16.73 -5.94 -44.71
CA TRP A 919 -16.52 -6.33 -43.31
C TRP A 919 -17.75 -7.04 -42.75
N VAL A 920 -17.54 -8.20 -42.12
CA VAL A 920 -18.56 -8.96 -41.40
C VAL A 920 -18.27 -8.85 -39.90
N ILE A 921 -19.27 -8.43 -39.12
CA ILE A 921 -19.16 -8.29 -37.66
C ILE A 921 -19.56 -9.62 -36.98
N ARG A 922 -18.78 -10.05 -35.99
CA ARG A 922 -19.05 -11.20 -35.10
C ARG A 922 -18.73 -10.81 -33.65
N HIS A 923 -19.00 -11.69 -32.70
CA HIS A 923 -18.72 -11.47 -31.26
C HIS A 923 -19.24 -10.12 -30.74
N GLN A 924 -20.39 -9.66 -31.26
CA GLN A 924 -21.03 -8.39 -30.89
C GLN A 924 -20.07 -7.17 -30.97
N GLY A 925 -19.18 -7.14 -31.97
CA GLY A 925 -18.23 -6.04 -32.20
C GLY A 925 -16.78 -6.36 -31.81
N LYS A 926 -16.52 -7.47 -31.12
CA LYS A 926 -15.17 -7.92 -30.76
C LYS A 926 -14.49 -8.79 -31.82
N GLU A 927 -15.14 -9.02 -32.95
CA GLU A 927 -14.55 -9.72 -34.09
C GLU A 927 -15.04 -9.12 -35.41
N LEU A 928 -14.11 -8.84 -36.32
CA LEU A 928 -14.43 -8.43 -37.68
C LEU A 928 -13.65 -9.27 -38.69
N VAL A 929 -14.35 -9.76 -39.71
CA VAL A 929 -13.78 -10.54 -40.82
C VAL A 929 -13.89 -9.72 -42.09
N GLN A 930 -12.76 -9.42 -42.71
CA GLN A 930 -12.68 -8.78 -44.00
C GLN A 930 -12.60 -9.83 -45.11
N THR A 931 -13.50 -9.77 -46.08
CA THR A 931 -13.73 -10.86 -47.06
C THR A 931 -13.33 -10.55 -48.51
N ALA A 932 -12.97 -9.31 -48.84
CA ALA A 932 -12.81 -8.85 -50.22
C ALA A 932 -11.39 -8.35 -50.51
N ASN A 933 -10.76 -8.80 -51.60
CA ASN A 933 -9.49 -8.22 -52.06
C ASN A 933 -9.75 -6.77 -52.55
N SER A 934 -9.50 -5.80 -51.67
CA SER A 934 -10.01 -4.44 -51.77
C SER A 934 -8.92 -3.37 -51.90
N ASP A 935 -9.33 -2.21 -52.41
CA ASP A 935 -8.59 -0.96 -52.30
C ASP A 935 -8.35 -0.60 -50.81
N PRO A 936 -7.35 0.24 -50.47
CA PRO A 936 -6.95 0.48 -49.09
C PRO A 936 -8.07 1.17 -48.30
N GLY A 937 -8.40 0.63 -47.13
CA GLY A 937 -9.44 1.19 -46.28
C GLY A 937 -9.31 0.81 -44.81
N ILE A 938 -10.08 1.51 -43.99
CA ILE A 938 -10.10 1.36 -42.53
C ILE A 938 -11.55 1.26 -42.06
N ALA A 939 -11.84 0.33 -41.15
CA ALA A 939 -13.00 0.39 -40.29
C ALA A 939 -12.56 1.02 -38.96
N VAL A 940 -13.01 2.24 -38.65
CA VAL A 940 -12.62 2.99 -37.44
C VAL A 940 -13.80 3.01 -36.47
N GLY A 941 -13.61 2.53 -35.24
CA GLY A 941 -14.61 2.63 -34.19
C GLY A 941 -14.89 4.09 -33.83
N PHE A 942 -15.99 4.36 -33.13
CA PHE A 942 -16.32 5.73 -32.69
C PHE A 942 -15.63 6.11 -31.37
N ASP A 943 -15.32 5.14 -30.51
CA ASP A 943 -14.64 5.33 -29.24
C ASP A 943 -13.28 6.02 -29.37
N GLU A 944 -13.07 7.04 -28.52
CA GLU A 944 -11.91 7.91 -28.53
C GLU A 944 -11.03 7.72 -27.29
N PHE A 945 -9.70 7.79 -27.48
CA PHE A 945 -8.76 7.44 -26.42
C PHE A 945 -7.57 8.41 -26.30
N GLY A 946 -7.24 8.77 -25.06
CA GLY A 946 -5.93 9.26 -24.67
C GLY A 946 -4.93 8.11 -24.52
N SER A 947 -4.75 7.63 -23.29
CA SER A 947 -3.87 6.47 -23.02
C SER A 947 -4.61 5.14 -23.20
N VAL A 948 -4.16 4.31 -24.13
CA VAL A 948 -4.83 3.04 -24.48
C VAL A 948 -3.85 1.89 -24.68
N ASP A 949 -4.24 0.71 -24.19
CA ASP A 949 -3.69 -0.56 -24.66
C ASP A 949 -4.74 -1.22 -25.58
N PHE A 950 -4.32 -1.73 -26.74
CA PHE A 950 -5.22 -2.33 -27.73
C PHE A 950 -4.62 -3.64 -28.26
N SER A 951 -5.37 -4.73 -28.14
CA SER A 951 -4.94 -6.06 -28.54
C SER A 951 -6.00 -6.73 -29.40
N GLY A 952 -5.56 -7.74 -30.17
CA GLY A 952 -6.43 -8.54 -31.01
C GLY A 952 -5.66 -9.61 -31.72
N THR A 953 -6.39 -10.54 -32.31
CA THR A 953 -5.87 -11.70 -33.01
C THR A 953 -5.99 -11.51 -34.52
N PHE A 954 -4.84 -11.58 -35.18
CA PHE A 954 -4.68 -11.49 -36.62
C PHE A 954 -4.49 -12.90 -37.20
N TYR A 955 -5.35 -13.26 -38.15
CA TYR A 955 -5.30 -14.54 -38.87
C TYR A 955 -5.73 -14.30 -40.33
N VAL A 956 -5.16 -15.07 -41.27
CA VAL A 956 -5.52 -15.00 -42.70
C VAL A 956 -5.98 -16.38 -43.15
N ASN A 957 -7.28 -16.51 -43.43
CA ASN A 957 -7.96 -17.78 -43.71
C ASN A 957 -7.94 -18.13 -45.22
N THR A 958 -6.78 -17.95 -45.86
CA THR A 958 -6.61 -18.21 -47.30
C THR A 958 -5.14 -18.48 -47.64
N ASP A 959 -4.89 -19.22 -48.73
CA ASP A 959 -3.56 -19.36 -49.38
C ASP A 959 -3.40 -18.38 -50.56
N ARG A 960 -4.19 -17.31 -50.58
CA ARG A 960 -4.26 -16.31 -51.66
C ARG A 960 -3.80 -14.92 -51.23
N ASP A 961 -3.18 -14.28 -52.21
CA ASP A 961 -2.47 -13.01 -52.10
C ASP A 961 -1.30 -13.01 -51.09
N ASP A 962 -0.50 -11.93 -51.11
CA ASP A 962 0.68 -11.79 -50.25
C ASP A 962 0.76 -10.44 -49.51
N ASP A 963 -0.38 -9.74 -49.40
CA ASP A 963 -0.56 -8.29 -49.25
C ASP A 963 -0.79 -7.80 -47.80
N TYR A 964 -1.36 -6.60 -47.60
CA TYR A 964 -1.29 -5.83 -46.35
C TYR A 964 -2.58 -5.91 -45.52
N ALA A 965 -2.41 -6.13 -44.22
CA ALA A 965 -3.45 -5.94 -43.21
C ALA A 965 -2.85 -5.52 -41.85
N GLY A 966 -3.70 -5.07 -40.92
CA GLY A 966 -3.30 -4.65 -39.57
C GLY A 966 -4.33 -3.73 -38.91
N PHE A 967 -3.88 -2.72 -38.16
CA PHE A 967 -4.75 -1.83 -37.39
C PHE A 967 -4.23 -0.39 -37.32
N VAL A 968 -5.13 0.56 -37.04
CA VAL A 968 -4.82 1.97 -36.77
C VAL A 968 -5.06 2.31 -35.30
N PHE A 969 -4.42 3.38 -34.83
CA PHE A 969 -4.65 3.94 -33.50
C PHE A 969 -4.29 5.43 -33.50
N GLY A 970 -4.91 6.18 -32.58
CA GLY A 970 -4.81 7.64 -32.61
C GLY A 970 -5.24 8.19 -33.96
N TYR A 971 -6.35 7.67 -34.48
CA TYR A 971 -6.99 8.16 -35.70
C TYR A 971 -7.75 9.45 -35.35
N GLN A 972 -7.45 10.51 -36.09
CA GLN A 972 -8.15 11.78 -36.01
C GLN A 972 -8.85 12.01 -37.35
N SER A 973 -8.06 11.95 -38.43
CA SER A 973 -8.55 11.96 -39.81
C SER A 973 -7.77 10.96 -40.67
N SER A 974 -8.24 10.70 -41.90
CA SER A 974 -7.51 9.95 -42.93
C SER A 974 -6.20 10.63 -43.37
N SER A 975 -5.95 11.88 -42.98
CA SER A 975 -4.64 12.54 -43.09
C SER A 975 -3.77 12.35 -41.83
N ARG A 976 -4.37 12.03 -40.68
CA ARG A 976 -3.79 12.08 -39.32
C ARG A 976 -4.09 10.80 -38.52
N PHE A 977 -3.23 9.78 -38.65
CA PHE A 977 -3.31 8.55 -37.84
C PHE A 977 -1.97 7.82 -37.69
N TYR A 978 -1.84 6.95 -36.67
CA TYR A 978 -0.79 5.91 -36.64
C TYR A 978 -1.34 4.59 -37.20
N VAL A 979 -0.49 3.81 -37.87
CA VAL A 979 -0.86 2.51 -38.45
C VAL A 979 0.20 1.45 -38.21
N VAL A 980 -0.24 0.27 -37.78
CA VAL A 980 0.53 -0.97 -37.78
C VAL A 980 0.02 -1.83 -38.94
N MET A 981 0.89 -2.12 -39.91
CA MET A 981 0.54 -2.90 -41.11
C MET A 981 1.59 -3.97 -41.39
N TRP A 982 1.15 -5.15 -41.83
CA TRP A 982 1.99 -6.32 -42.02
C TRP A 982 1.70 -7.00 -43.35
N LYS A 983 2.76 -7.32 -44.10
CA LYS A 983 2.72 -7.96 -45.42
C LYS A 983 3.47 -9.28 -45.44
N GLN A 984 2.97 -10.27 -46.19
CA GLN A 984 3.58 -11.60 -46.28
C GLN A 984 4.88 -11.58 -47.09
N VAL A 985 4.83 -11.14 -48.35
CA VAL A 985 5.97 -11.19 -49.28
C VAL A 985 6.36 -9.78 -49.72
N THR A 986 7.67 -9.52 -49.87
CA THR A 986 8.17 -8.21 -50.34
C THR A 986 7.77 -7.98 -51.80
N GLN A 987 6.93 -6.97 -52.05
CA GLN A 987 6.31 -6.69 -53.35
C GLN A 987 6.39 -5.18 -53.69
N THR A 988 6.65 -4.84 -54.96
CA THR A 988 6.60 -3.44 -55.45
C THR A 988 5.20 -3.17 -55.98
N TYR A 989 4.55 -2.10 -55.52
CA TYR A 989 3.19 -1.77 -55.95
C TYR A 989 3.11 -1.64 -57.47
N TRP A 990 1.99 -2.07 -58.05
CA TRP A 990 1.83 -2.14 -59.51
C TRP A 990 1.70 -0.76 -60.18
N GLU A 991 1.23 0.26 -59.45
CA GLU A 991 1.21 1.63 -59.95
C GLU A 991 2.53 2.36 -59.66
N ASP A 992 3.36 2.55 -60.70
CA ASP A 992 4.59 3.37 -60.67
C ASP A 992 4.33 4.88 -60.42
N GLN A 993 3.06 5.31 -60.37
CA GLN A 993 2.62 6.69 -60.10
C GLN A 993 1.81 6.77 -58.78
N PRO A 994 1.86 7.91 -58.06
CA PRO A 994 2.69 9.09 -58.34
C PRO A 994 4.16 8.88 -57.93
N THR A 995 4.41 7.98 -56.98
CA THR A 995 5.73 7.59 -56.48
C THR A 995 5.84 6.07 -56.38
N ARG A 996 6.93 5.50 -56.89
CA ARG A 996 7.13 4.04 -56.94
C ARG A 996 7.33 3.43 -55.54
N ALA A 997 6.33 2.68 -55.07
CA ALA A 997 6.27 2.16 -53.71
C ALA A 997 6.86 0.74 -53.59
N TYR A 998 7.78 0.55 -52.65
CA TYR A 998 8.35 -0.76 -52.31
C TYR A 998 7.82 -1.20 -50.95
N GLY A 999 6.92 -2.19 -50.92
CA GLY A 999 6.38 -2.79 -49.71
C GLY A 999 7.21 -4.01 -49.31
N TYR A 1000 7.81 -3.97 -48.13
CA TYR A 1000 8.59 -5.09 -47.59
C TYR A 1000 7.73 -5.92 -46.64
N SER A 1001 7.98 -7.23 -46.65
CA SER A 1001 7.44 -8.17 -45.68
C SER A 1001 7.96 -7.84 -44.28
N GLY A 1002 7.14 -8.04 -43.25
CA GLY A 1002 7.45 -7.59 -41.88
C GLY A 1002 6.46 -6.57 -41.33
N VAL A 1003 6.23 -6.62 -40.02
CA VAL A 1003 5.37 -5.67 -39.29
C VAL A 1003 5.98 -4.27 -39.43
N SER A 1004 5.15 -3.28 -39.75
CA SER A 1004 5.55 -1.90 -40.00
C SER A 1004 4.68 -0.95 -39.17
N LEU A 1005 5.29 -0.19 -38.26
CA LEU A 1005 4.65 0.90 -37.54
C LEU A 1005 4.97 2.22 -38.26
N LYS A 1006 3.93 2.94 -38.68
CA LYS A 1006 4.04 4.22 -39.40
C LYS A 1006 3.16 5.28 -38.75
N VAL A 1007 3.50 6.54 -38.97
CA VAL A 1007 2.61 7.68 -38.76
C VAL A 1007 2.29 8.30 -40.12
N VAL A 1008 1.01 8.55 -40.36
CA VAL A 1008 0.47 9.24 -41.53
C VAL A 1008 0.30 10.71 -41.15
N ASN A 1009 0.81 11.60 -41.98
CA ASN A 1009 0.64 13.06 -41.88
C ASN A 1009 0.60 13.57 -43.33
N SER A 1010 -0.59 13.48 -43.93
CA SER A 1010 -0.79 13.66 -45.37
C SER A 1010 -1.06 15.11 -45.75
N THR A 1011 -0.17 15.72 -46.53
CA THR A 1011 -0.43 17.06 -47.12
C THR A 1011 -1.32 17.00 -48.37
N THR A 1012 -2.07 15.92 -48.59
CA THR A 1012 -2.94 15.73 -49.76
C THR A 1012 -4.28 15.06 -49.46
N GLY A 1013 -4.54 14.62 -48.23
CA GLY A 1013 -5.67 13.72 -47.93
C GLY A 1013 -5.57 12.38 -48.69
N THR A 1014 -6.73 11.77 -48.95
CA THR A 1014 -6.89 10.45 -49.60
C THR A 1014 -6.59 10.47 -51.10
N GLY A 1015 -6.15 9.32 -51.62
CA GLY A 1015 -5.87 9.11 -53.05
C GLY A 1015 -4.49 8.53 -53.36
N GLU A 1016 -4.12 8.56 -54.65
CA GLU A 1016 -2.92 7.94 -55.22
C GLU A 1016 -1.60 8.22 -54.47
N HIS A 1017 -1.47 9.43 -53.89
CA HIS A 1017 -0.29 9.84 -53.13
C HIS A 1017 -0.18 9.10 -51.79
N LEU A 1018 -1.26 9.09 -51.01
CA LEU A 1018 -1.29 8.47 -49.68
C LEU A 1018 -1.24 6.94 -49.80
N ARG A 1019 -2.01 6.36 -50.73
CA ARG A 1019 -1.97 4.94 -51.10
C ARG A 1019 -0.54 4.44 -51.35
N ASN A 1020 0.20 5.08 -52.25
CA ASN A 1020 1.56 4.68 -52.57
C ASN A 1020 2.53 4.92 -51.39
N ALA A 1021 2.29 5.93 -50.56
CA ALA A 1021 3.07 6.17 -49.34
C ALA A 1021 2.82 5.11 -48.26
N LEU A 1022 1.56 4.65 -48.09
CA LEU A 1022 1.15 3.57 -47.20
C LEU A 1022 1.74 2.23 -47.63
N TRP A 1023 1.74 1.89 -48.93
CA TRP A 1023 2.39 0.67 -49.41
C TRP A 1023 3.91 0.69 -49.18
N HIS A 1024 4.56 1.86 -49.26
CA HIS A 1024 6.02 1.92 -49.16
C HIS A 1024 6.53 1.70 -47.72
N THR A 1025 7.37 0.68 -47.51
CA THR A 1025 8.20 0.57 -46.31
C THR A 1025 9.35 1.57 -46.38
N GLY A 1026 9.10 2.79 -45.88
CA GLY A 1026 10.04 3.90 -45.92
C GLY A 1026 9.41 5.20 -45.42
N ASN A 1027 10.03 6.33 -45.78
CA ASN A 1027 9.46 7.65 -45.54
C ASN A 1027 9.14 8.30 -46.89
N THR A 1028 7.91 8.80 -47.02
CA THR A 1028 7.44 9.58 -48.17
C THR A 1028 7.16 10.99 -47.69
N GLU A 1029 7.90 11.97 -48.22
CA GLU A 1029 7.89 13.37 -47.78
C GLU A 1029 6.50 14.00 -47.94
N GLY A 1030 5.94 14.55 -46.84
CA GLY A 1030 4.59 15.13 -46.79
C GLY A 1030 3.44 14.10 -46.82
N GLN A 1031 3.70 12.82 -46.49
CA GLN A 1031 2.70 11.75 -46.56
C GLN A 1031 2.77 10.78 -45.37
N VAL A 1032 3.84 9.98 -45.29
CA VAL A 1032 3.95 8.85 -44.34
C VAL A 1032 5.39 8.71 -43.87
N ARG A 1033 5.57 8.48 -42.56
CA ARG A 1033 6.85 8.26 -41.91
C ARG A 1033 6.83 6.91 -41.19
N THR A 1034 7.66 5.96 -41.64
CA THR A 1034 7.84 4.69 -40.91
C THR A 1034 8.62 4.97 -39.63
N LEU A 1035 7.99 4.73 -38.48
CA LEU A 1035 8.60 4.85 -37.15
C LEU A 1035 9.49 3.64 -36.86
N TRP A 1036 9.00 2.45 -37.20
CA TRP A 1036 9.68 1.17 -37.01
C TRP A 1036 9.20 0.13 -38.04
N HIS A 1037 10.06 -0.84 -38.35
CA HIS A 1037 9.75 -2.01 -39.16
C HIS A 1037 10.60 -3.18 -38.68
N ASP A 1038 10.07 -4.41 -38.68
CA ASP A 1038 10.80 -5.60 -38.27
C ASP A 1038 12.09 -5.78 -39.11
N PRO A 1039 13.30 -5.67 -38.52
CA PRO A 1039 14.55 -5.78 -39.25
C PRO A 1039 14.89 -7.23 -39.69
N LYS A 1040 14.05 -8.21 -39.33
CA LYS A 1040 14.10 -9.58 -39.86
C LYS A 1040 13.27 -9.75 -41.13
N ASN A 1041 12.38 -8.79 -41.45
CA ASN A 1041 11.45 -8.78 -42.56
C ASN A 1041 10.50 -9.99 -42.61
N ILE A 1042 10.08 -10.52 -41.45
CA ILE A 1042 9.26 -11.74 -41.36
C ILE A 1042 7.81 -11.41 -41.69
N GLY A 1043 7.31 -11.89 -42.83
CA GLY A 1043 5.89 -11.88 -43.15
C GLY A 1043 5.07 -12.79 -42.24
N TRP A 1044 3.75 -12.57 -42.23
CA TRP A 1044 2.78 -13.51 -41.67
C TRP A 1044 2.76 -14.83 -42.48
N LYS A 1045 1.91 -15.77 -42.09
CA LYS A 1045 1.75 -17.08 -42.76
C LYS A 1045 0.27 -17.38 -42.91
N ASP A 1046 -0.07 -18.04 -44.00
CA ASP A 1046 -1.38 -18.64 -44.26
C ASP A 1046 -1.84 -19.47 -43.03
N TYR A 1047 -3.13 -19.38 -42.68
CA TYR A 1047 -3.78 -20.18 -41.62
C TYR A 1047 -3.01 -20.23 -40.29
N THR A 1048 -2.42 -19.09 -39.89
CA THR A 1048 -1.61 -18.98 -38.67
C THR A 1048 -2.09 -17.83 -37.81
N ALA A 1049 -2.36 -18.11 -36.54
CA ALA A 1049 -2.78 -17.13 -35.56
C ALA A 1049 -1.62 -16.31 -34.97
N TYR A 1050 -1.84 -14.99 -34.89
CA TYR A 1050 -0.93 -14.04 -34.27
C TYR A 1050 -1.67 -13.08 -33.36
N ARG A 1051 -1.19 -12.84 -32.14
CA ARG A 1051 -1.75 -11.80 -31.27
C ARG A 1051 -0.92 -10.53 -31.38
N TRP A 1052 -1.55 -9.38 -31.62
CA TRP A 1052 -0.91 -8.08 -31.41
C TRP A 1052 -1.24 -7.51 -30.04
N HIS A 1053 -0.35 -6.66 -29.52
CA HIS A 1053 -0.61 -5.79 -28.39
C HIS A 1053 0.08 -4.45 -28.61
N LEU A 1054 -0.72 -3.40 -28.78
CA LEU A 1054 -0.34 -2.01 -28.78
C LEU A 1054 -0.30 -1.50 -27.34
N THR A 1055 0.66 -0.63 -27.03
CA THR A 1055 0.63 0.25 -25.86
C THR A 1055 0.92 1.66 -26.32
N HIS A 1056 -0.08 2.55 -26.22
CA HIS A 1056 0.02 3.97 -26.57
C HIS A 1056 -0.23 4.85 -25.34
N ARG A 1057 0.68 5.79 -25.05
CA ARG A 1057 0.56 6.77 -23.95
C ARG A 1057 0.97 8.17 -24.45
N PRO A 1058 0.06 8.90 -25.13
CA PRO A 1058 0.39 10.11 -25.90
C PRO A 1058 0.95 11.25 -25.05
N LYS A 1059 0.51 11.37 -23.78
CA LYS A 1059 1.07 12.29 -22.76
C LYS A 1059 2.61 12.19 -22.61
N THR A 1060 3.22 11.09 -23.06
CA THR A 1060 4.69 10.92 -23.18
C THR A 1060 5.19 10.57 -24.58
N GLY A 1061 4.27 10.38 -25.53
CA GLY A 1061 4.52 9.83 -26.86
C GLY A 1061 4.95 8.37 -26.90
N TYR A 1062 4.81 7.61 -25.81
CA TYR A 1062 5.25 6.23 -25.77
C TYR A 1062 4.35 5.38 -26.69
N ILE A 1063 4.98 4.64 -27.61
CA ILE A 1063 4.35 3.62 -28.43
C ILE A 1063 5.16 2.32 -28.29
N ARG A 1064 4.49 1.19 -28.09
CA ARG A 1064 5.08 -0.14 -28.26
C ARG A 1064 4.10 -1.06 -28.97
N VAL A 1065 4.63 -1.89 -29.87
CA VAL A 1065 3.88 -2.93 -30.58
C VAL A 1065 4.58 -4.27 -30.35
N LEU A 1066 3.85 -5.21 -29.74
CA LEU A 1066 4.22 -6.62 -29.64
C LEU A 1066 3.41 -7.42 -30.66
N VAL A 1067 4.03 -8.45 -31.25
CA VAL A 1067 3.33 -9.49 -32.02
C VAL A 1067 3.85 -10.87 -31.61
N HIS A 1068 2.93 -11.77 -31.28
CA HIS A 1068 3.19 -13.15 -30.87
C HIS A 1068 2.78 -14.11 -32.00
N GLU A 1069 3.59 -15.15 -32.25
CA GLU A 1069 3.16 -16.34 -33.00
C GLU A 1069 2.77 -17.41 -31.98
N GLY A 1070 1.47 -17.68 -31.86
CA GLY A 1070 0.92 -18.41 -30.71
C GLY A 1070 1.41 -17.80 -29.38
N LYS A 1071 2.23 -18.57 -28.66
CA LYS A 1071 2.78 -18.22 -27.34
C LYS A 1071 4.08 -17.38 -27.37
N GLN A 1072 4.70 -17.20 -28.53
CA GLN A 1072 6.06 -16.69 -28.61
C GLN A 1072 6.11 -15.30 -29.25
N VAL A 1073 6.63 -14.30 -28.52
CA VAL A 1073 6.96 -12.98 -29.05
C VAL A 1073 7.86 -13.13 -30.29
N MET A 1074 7.31 -12.88 -31.47
CA MET A 1074 8.04 -12.94 -32.73
C MET A 1074 8.59 -11.57 -33.14
N ALA A 1075 7.88 -10.50 -32.77
CA ALA A 1075 8.29 -9.12 -32.98
C ALA A 1075 7.97 -8.25 -31.74
N ASP A 1076 8.84 -7.29 -31.48
CA ASP A 1076 8.69 -6.24 -30.47
C ASP A 1076 9.33 -4.99 -31.08
N SER A 1077 8.59 -3.88 -31.14
CA SER A 1077 9.15 -2.61 -31.59
C SER A 1077 10.21 -2.06 -30.64
N GLY A 1078 10.16 -2.51 -29.37
CA GLY A 1078 10.71 -1.79 -28.23
C GLY A 1078 9.97 -0.47 -27.99
N PRO A 1079 10.40 0.33 -27.00
CA PRO A 1079 9.87 1.66 -26.76
C PRO A 1079 10.16 2.61 -27.93
N ILE A 1080 9.14 2.90 -28.73
CA ILE A 1080 9.10 3.99 -29.70
C ILE A 1080 8.60 5.25 -28.98
N TYR A 1081 9.02 6.41 -29.46
CA TYR A 1081 8.58 7.71 -28.93
C TYR A 1081 8.21 8.63 -30.08
N ASP A 1082 6.93 8.96 -30.19
CA ASP A 1082 6.39 9.89 -31.17
C ASP A 1082 5.24 10.70 -30.57
N GLN A 1083 5.17 11.99 -30.90
CA GLN A 1083 4.15 12.92 -30.40
C GLN A 1083 3.64 13.72 -31.59
N THR A 1084 3.21 13.03 -32.65
CA THR A 1084 2.54 13.68 -33.79
C THR A 1084 1.06 13.89 -33.47
N TYR A 1085 0.44 12.90 -32.82
CA TYR A 1085 -0.96 12.90 -32.37
C TYR A 1085 -1.02 12.55 -30.88
N ALA A 1086 -1.91 13.22 -30.15
CA ALA A 1086 -2.02 13.18 -28.69
C ALA A 1086 -3.23 12.35 -28.19
N GLY A 1087 -3.96 11.70 -29.09
CA GLY A 1087 -5.05 10.77 -28.80
C GLY A 1087 -5.74 10.33 -30.09
N GLY A 1088 -7.01 9.93 -30.00
CA GLY A 1088 -7.90 9.62 -31.13
C GLY A 1088 -8.38 8.16 -31.17
N ARG A 1089 -9.12 7.83 -32.23
CA ARG A 1089 -9.89 6.59 -32.40
C ARG A 1089 -9.02 5.37 -32.76
N LEU A 1090 -9.58 4.17 -32.59
CA LEU A 1090 -9.00 2.88 -32.97
C LEU A 1090 -9.68 2.32 -34.23
N GLY A 1091 -9.00 1.41 -34.96
CA GLY A 1091 -9.61 0.76 -36.11
C GLY A 1091 -8.78 -0.34 -36.76
N LEU A 1092 -9.37 -1.00 -37.76
CA LEU A 1092 -8.80 -2.15 -38.47
C LEU A 1092 -8.47 -1.76 -39.92
N PHE A 1093 -7.31 -2.18 -40.41
CA PHE A 1093 -6.74 -1.76 -41.69
C PHE A 1093 -6.57 -2.93 -42.65
N VAL A 1094 -7.01 -2.76 -43.90
CA VAL A 1094 -6.68 -3.66 -45.02
C VAL A 1094 -6.22 -2.90 -46.26
N PHE A 1095 -5.39 -3.55 -47.06
CA PHE A 1095 -4.99 -3.09 -48.39
C PHE A 1095 -4.61 -4.30 -49.25
N SER A 1096 -5.50 -4.69 -50.17
CA SER A 1096 -5.31 -5.74 -51.19
C SER A 1096 -5.16 -7.18 -50.65
N GLN A 1097 -5.71 -7.46 -49.47
CA GLN A 1097 -5.73 -8.81 -48.87
C GLN A 1097 -7.16 -9.25 -48.55
N GLU A 1098 -7.55 -10.46 -48.98
CA GLU A 1098 -8.85 -11.09 -48.68
C GLU A 1098 -8.75 -12.07 -47.49
N MET A 1099 -9.91 -12.38 -46.88
CA MET A 1099 -10.09 -13.35 -45.79
C MET A 1099 -9.24 -13.09 -44.54
N VAL A 1100 -9.24 -11.84 -44.08
CA VAL A 1100 -8.52 -11.40 -42.89
C VAL A 1100 -9.46 -11.40 -41.68
N TYR A 1101 -9.07 -12.11 -40.63
CA TYR A 1101 -9.80 -12.20 -39.36
C TYR A 1101 -9.10 -11.33 -38.33
N PHE A 1102 -9.87 -10.45 -37.70
CA PHE A 1102 -9.48 -9.60 -36.59
C PHE A 1102 -10.36 -9.98 -35.38
N SER A 1103 -9.89 -10.94 -34.58
CA SER A 1103 -10.66 -11.69 -33.59
C SER A 1103 -10.25 -11.37 -32.14
N ASP A 1104 -11.15 -11.58 -31.17
CA ASP A 1104 -11.00 -11.24 -29.74
C ASP A 1104 -10.33 -9.86 -29.53
N LEU A 1105 -10.90 -8.86 -30.19
CA LEU A 1105 -10.49 -7.46 -30.04
C LEU A 1105 -10.74 -7.01 -28.60
N LYS A 1106 -9.74 -6.38 -27.98
CA LYS A 1106 -9.84 -5.76 -26.66
C LYS A 1106 -9.05 -4.46 -26.62
N TYR A 1107 -9.71 -3.35 -26.34
CA TYR A 1107 -9.05 -2.13 -25.84
C TYR A 1107 -9.29 -1.95 -24.34
N GLU A 1108 -8.40 -1.24 -23.67
CA GLU A 1108 -8.56 -0.76 -22.29
C GLU A 1108 -7.99 0.66 -22.16
N CYS A 1109 -8.70 1.56 -21.48
CA CYS A 1109 -8.15 2.85 -21.08
C CYS A 1109 -7.14 2.66 -19.96
N ARG A 1110 -5.97 3.30 -20.10
CA ARG A 1110 -4.79 3.05 -19.25
C ARG A 1110 -3.99 4.32 -18.99
N ASP A 1111 -4.66 5.39 -18.58
CA ASP A 1111 -4.03 6.62 -18.08
C ASP A 1111 -3.42 6.40 -16.67
N VAL A 1112 -2.26 7.03 -16.40
CA VAL A 1112 -1.38 6.79 -15.23
C VAL A 1112 -0.53 8.01 -14.87
#